data_AF-A0AB72V6Q4-F1
#
_entry.id   AF-A0AB72V6Q4-F1
#
_cell.length_a   1.000
_cell.length_b   1.000
_cell.length_c   1.000
_cell.angle_alpha   90.00
_cell.angle_beta   90.00
_cell.angle_gamma   90.00
#
_symmetry.space_group_name_H-M   'P 1'
#
loop_
_entity.id
_entity.type
_entity.pdbx_description
1 polymer ?
#
loop_
_entity_poly.entity_id
_entity_poly.type
_entity_poly.pdbx_seq_one_letter_code
_entity_poly.pdbx_strand_id
1 'polypeptide(L)'
;MELPQDLNPGSTLAIFLTAEPDVDNISITRGRVRHAKDPLAVAAAWRARAEKDNLSIRELVIEAAARTSFVGTYKSVAEQINEFIQQRAADGFILVFVGGGPRTTGILLRLAANIPAEGAPITDIHVVDLYPAGSGRIWRTKQSGLLWMNSMAQDVTIFADDSVEMAGPVIPGPSLAEWVLGIGREQVKAAGLGEELEHFSGRSFASRRLQSLYLDWAFQEAVARLGKVTVHEALAIGLDDSQTVHLDNGLKIHADTVVLTQGHLDMVKSPESAALASIAATEGLAYVPPGFTADQDLSVLPSGKPVLVRGFGLAFIDAMVLLMEGRGGTFVTVDDQLEYIASGEEPELWVGSRRGVPYLPKIGYSVPLYTEAPLYFDDDSLSAFGFVLDYREHIFPLLTWNLQYAHYGQLLATDPSRATVPWGELSAALHRTLPPELGGSDHDISAFLESAIPDPADRFDFLKLDKPLTELHFTTQEELSDHIANYISDRIKRASDPRYSMDQAVFFTLLKIYFRVHELAETGHFTLNDLRENIDRSPHNLFSYIASGPPPIRLEQLLALNRAGLVHFLGPDIRIGIDDTHFTASSTATQGEIKAKALIDAYLASDSASAVDDTLLQNLLQAGEVTVESIDGSIWGKFLVDGIGRPIRHDGTTHPSRFLLGPLVSGGGSEAPFSRPGTNARGFQRADRLARKLLDLDEELDTDIQLATASRHPD
;
A
#
# COMPACT_ATOMS: atom_id res chain seq x y z
N MET A 1 46.12 -29.33 -63.00
CA MET A 1 46.85 -29.07 -61.75
C MET A 1 45.99 -29.67 -60.65
N GLU A 2 46.31 -30.90 -60.25
CA GLU A 2 45.59 -31.60 -59.18
C GLU A 2 45.74 -30.81 -57.89
N LEU A 3 44.64 -30.58 -57.18
CA LEU A 3 44.64 -29.96 -55.86
C LEU A 3 45.36 -30.91 -54.87
N PRO A 4 46.16 -30.40 -53.91
CA PRO A 4 46.76 -31.22 -52.86
C PRO A 4 45.71 -32.02 -52.09
N GLN A 5 46.04 -33.25 -51.68
CA GLN A 5 45.16 -34.20 -50.98
C GLN A 5 44.64 -33.69 -49.61
N ASP A 6 45.14 -32.56 -49.14
CA ASP A 6 44.97 -32.06 -47.77
C ASP A 6 43.66 -31.26 -47.56
N LEU A 7 42.85 -31.09 -48.62
CA LEU A 7 41.60 -30.32 -48.60
C LEU A 7 40.36 -31.18 -48.91
N ASN A 8 40.39 -32.47 -48.57
CA ASN A 8 39.23 -33.35 -48.71
C ASN A 8 38.31 -33.24 -47.47
N PRO A 9 37.06 -32.74 -47.60
CA PRO A 9 36.14 -32.53 -46.48
C PRO A 9 35.61 -33.82 -45.81
N GLY A 10 36.08 -35.01 -46.22
CA GLY A 10 35.67 -36.32 -45.70
C GLY A 10 36.74 -37.09 -44.90
N SER A 11 37.90 -36.51 -44.56
CA SER A 11 38.92 -37.21 -43.78
C SER A 11 38.65 -37.15 -42.27
N THR A 12 38.59 -38.32 -41.61
CA THR A 12 38.33 -38.49 -40.16
C THR A 12 39.55 -38.25 -39.24
N LEU A 13 40.63 -37.68 -39.77
CA LEU A 13 41.81 -37.28 -39.00
C LEU A 13 42.17 -35.87 -39.44
N ALA A 14 42.31 -34.97 -38.46
CA ALA A 14 42.88 -33.66 -38.70
C ALA A 14 44.30 -33.84 -39.27
N ILE A 15 44.44 -33.77 -40.59
CA ILE A 15 45.70 -33.31 -41.17
C ILE A 15 45.73 -31.82 -40.81
N PHE A 16 46.17 -31.51 -39.60
CA PHE A 16 46.54 -30.15 -39.28
C PHE A 16 47.57 -29.75 -40.33
N LEU A 17 47.26 -28.70 -41.09
CA LEU A 17 48.26 -28.00 -41.87
C LEU A 17 49.46 -27.75 -40.94
N THR A 18 50.56 -28.45 -41.18
CA THR A 18 51.84 -28.28 -40.47
C THR A 18 52.46 -26.91 -40.78
N ALA A 19 51.84 -26.13 -41.66
CA ALA A 19 52.18 -24.76 -41.94
C ALA A 19 51.64 -23.85 -40.83
N GLU A 20 52.56 -23.14 -40.16
CA GLU A 20 52.20 -22.04 -39.28
C GLU A 20 51.61 -20.86 -40.08
N PRO A 21 50.73 -20.04 -39.47
CA PRO A 21 50.27 -18.81 -40.09
C PRO A 21 51.47 -17.96 -40.51
N ASP A 22 51.53 -17.59 -41.78
CA ASP A 22 52.51 -16.62 -42.28
C ASP A 22 52.16 -15.23 -41.71
N VAL A 23 52.82 -14.87 -40.62
CA VAL A 23 52.59 -13.61 -39.89
C VAL A 23 53.32 -12.41 -40.49
N ASP A 24 54.28 -12.66 -41.38
CA ASP A 24 55.20 -11.66 -41.93
C ASP A 24 54.92 -11.33 -43.40
N ASN A 25 53.90 -11.91 -44.03
CA ASN A 25 53.68 -11.82 -45.48
C ASN A 25 53.61 -10.37 -46.02
N ILE A 26 54.74 -9.88 -46.53
CA ILE A 26 54.94 -8.52 -47.08
C ILE A 26 54.19 -8.30 -48.41
N SER A 27 53.65 -9.34 -49.05
CA SER A 27 53.07 -9.23 -50.40
C SER A 27 51.58 -8.91 -50.46
N ILE A 28 50.83 -8.97 -49.35
CA ILE A 28 49.38 -8.69 -49.31
C ILE A 28 49.04 -7.76 -48.14
N THR A 29 49.44 -6.49 -48.23
CA THR A 29 49.05 -5.47 -47.25
C THR A 29 48.45 -4.24 -47.91
N ARG A 30 47.14 -4.29 -48.18
CA ARG A 30 46.30 -3.09 -48.25
C ARG A 30 44.94 -3.35 -47.57
N GLY A 31 44.83 -2.91 -46.31
CA GLY A 31 43.52 -2.60 -45.70
C GLY A 31 42.84 -3.65 -44.82
N ARG A 32 43.54 -4.31 -43.88
CA ARG A 32 42.86 -5.01 -42.77
C ARG A 32 43.29 -4.51 -41.39
N VAL A 33 42.29 -4.24 -40.55
CA VAL A 33 42.42 -4.10 -39.09
C VAL A 33 42.67 -5.50 -38.53
N ARG A 34 43.74 -5.69 -37.74
CA ARG A 34 43.99 -6.94 -37.02
C ARG A 34 42.99 -7.02 -35.85
N HIS A 35 42.00 -7.91 -35.92
CA HIS A 35 41.03 -8.10 -34.85
C HIS A 35 41.59 -8.86 -33.63
N ALA A 36 42.74 -9.54 -33.77
CA ALA A 36 43.45 -10.21 -32.69
C ALA A 36 44.90 -9.70 -32.60
N LYS A 37 45.40 -9.48 -31.38
CA LYS A 37 46.77 -8.96 -31.12
C LYS A 37 47.88 -9.97 -31.41
N ASP A 38 47.58 -11.27 -31.40
CA ASP A 38 48.54 -12.35 -31.67
C ASP A 38 47.87 -13.51 -32.46
N PRO A 39 48.06 -13.56 -33.79
CA PRO A 39 47.50 -14.62 -34.64
C PRO A 39 48.02 -16.03 -34.33
N LEU A 40 49.24 -16.15 -33.80
CA LEU A 40 49.83 -17.45 -33.46
C LEU A 40 49.19 -18.01 -32.19
N ALA A 41 48.91 -17.16 -31.20
CA ALA A 41 48.18 -17.56 -30.00
C ALA A 41 46.73 -18.02 -30.32
N VAL A 42 46.05 -17.33 -31.24
CA VAL A 42 44.71 -17.73 -31.69
C VAL A 42 44.74 -19.07 -32.42
N ALA A 43 45.70 -19.26 -33.32
CA ALA A 43 45.87 -20.53 -34.02
C ALA A 43 46.16 -21.69 -33.04
N ALA A 44 47.01 -21.47 -32.04
CA ALA A 44 47.29 -22.45 -30.99
C ALA A 44 46.05 -22.81 -30.17
N ALA A 45 45.25 -21.81 -29.75
CA ALA A 45 44.01 -22.03 -29.01
C ALA A 45 42.97 -22.82 -29.82
N TRP A 46 42.85 -22.52 -31.12
CA TRP A 46 41.93 -23.24 -32.01
C TRP A 46 42.37 -24.67 -32.28
N ARG A 47 43.68 -24.92 -32.44
CA ARG A 47 44.23 -26.29 -32.53
C ARG A 47 43.96 -27.09 -31.26
N ALA A 48 44.25 -26.52 -30.09
CA ALA A 48 44.02 -27.18 -28.81
C ALA A 48 42.54 -27.55 -28.61
N ARG A 49 41.61 -26.69 -29.04
CA ARG A 49 40.17 -26.95 -28.96
C ARG A 49 39.72 -28.02 -29.97
N ALA A 50 40.24 -27.97 -31.20
CA ALA A 50 39.95 -28.99 -32.20
C ALA A 50 40.45 -30.39 -31.78
N GLU A 51 41.64 -30.47 -31.16
CA GLU A 51 42.18 -31.73 -30.63
C GLU A 51 41.38 -32.23 -29.42
N LYS A 52 41.06 -31.35 -28.47
CA LYS A 52 40.30 -31.70 -27.27
C LYS A 52 38.92 -32.26 -27.60
N ASP A 53 38.22 -31.60 -28.53
CA ASP A 53 36.81 -31.87 -28.82
C ASP A 53 36.63 -32.73 -30.11
N ASN A 54 37.75 -33.21 -30.69
CA ASN A 54 37.81 -34.02 -31.92
C ASN A 54 37.01 -33.41 -33.10
N LEU A 55 37.14 -32.10 -33.30
CA LEU A 55 36.37 -31.33 -34.28
C LEU A 55 37.06 -31.32 -35.65
N SER A 56 36.29 -31.48 -36.71
CA SER A 56 36.75 -31.12 -38.06
C SER A 56 36.99 -29.61 -38.17
N ILE A 57 37.75 -29.18 -39.18
CA ILE A 57 38.01 -27.75 -39.40
C ILE A 57 36.71 -26.95 -39.63
N ARG A 58 35.69 -27.59 -40.20
CA ARG A 58 34.37 -27.00 -40.42
C ARG A 58 33.63 -26.80 -39.10
N GLU A 59 33.63 -27.80 -38.23
CA GLU A 59 32.99 -27.74 -36.91
C GLU A 59 33.70 -26.74 -35.99
N LEU A 60 35.04 -26.70 -36.04
CA LEU A 60 35.84 -25.71 -35.32
C LEU A 60 35.48 -24.28 -35.72
N VAL A 61 35.28 -24.01 -37.02
CA VAL A 61 34.88 -22.68 -37.51
C VAL A 61 33.45 -22.34 -37.07
N ILE A 62 32.53 -23.31 -37.09
CA ILE A 62 31.15 -23.11 -36.62
C ILE A 62 31.12 -22.73 -35.13
N GLU A 63 31.87 -23.46 -34.31
CA GLU A 63 31.99 -23.21 -32.87
C GLU A 63 32.71 -21.88 -32.55
N ALA A 64 33.81 -21.58 -33.26
CA ALA A 64 34.61 -20.40 -32.98
C ALA A 64 34.02 -19.10 -33.55
N ALA A 65 33.15 -19.19 -34.56
CA ALA A 65 32.57 -18.05 -35.27
C ALA A 65 31.10 -17.78 -34.91
N ALA A 66 30.57 -18.36 -33.83
CA ALA A 66 29.20 -18.18 -33.36
C ALA A 66 28.88 -16.72 -32.95
N ARG A 67 28.77 -15.84 -33.94
CA ARG A 67 27.75 -14.82 -34.01
C ARG A 67 26.71 -15.36 -34.98
N THR A 68 25.45 -15.41 -34.55
CA THR A 68 24.31 -15.89 -35.34
C THR A 68 24.31 -15.26 -36.73
N SER A 69 24.75 -16.03 -37.72
CA SER A 69 24.67 -15.65 -39.13
C SER A 69 23.64 -16.55 -39.80
N PHE A 70 22.59 -15.95 -40.36
CA PHE A 70 21.65 -16.67 -41.22
C PHE A 70 22.41 -17.15 -42.47
N VAL A 71 22.49 -18.47 -42.67
CA VAL A 71 23.19 -19.08 -43.82
C VAL A 71 22.18 -19.87 -44.66
N GLY A 72 21.96 -19.45 -45.91
CA GLY A 72 21.03 -20.12 -46.80
C GLY A 72 20.70 -19.30 -48.04
N THR A 73 19.74 -19.78 -48.85
CA THR A 73 19.16 -18.98 -49.94
C THR A 73 18.34 -17.82 -49.38
N TYR A 74 18.09 -16.78 -50.19
CA TYR A 74 17.28 -15.63 -49.76
C TYR A 74 15.92 -16.04 -49.17
N LYS A 75 15.30 -17.10 -49.71
CA LYS A 75 14.01 -17.61 -49.24
C LYS A 75 14.13 -18.32 -47.90
N SER A 76 15.13 -19.20 -47.74
CA SER A 76 15.39 -19.90 -46.48
C SER A 76 15.80 -18.95 -45.36
N VAL A 77 16.56 -17.88 -45.68
CA VAL A 77 16.91 -16.84 -44.70
C VAL A 77 15.69 -16.03 -44.32
N ALA A 78 14.83 -15.64 -45.28
CA ALA A 78 13.58 -14.94 -44.97
C ALA A 78 12.60 -15.78 -44.15
N GLU A 79 12.49 -17.08 -44.45
CA GLU A 79 11.68 -18.04 -43.67
C GLU A 79 12.26 -18.22 -42.26
N GLN A 80 13.57 -18.36 -42.11
CA GLN A 80 14.23 -18.42 -40.79
C GLN A 80 14.08 -17.11 -40.01
N ILE A 81 14.24 -15.94 -40.63
CA ILE A 81 14.01 -14.65 -39.96
C ILE A 81 12.55 -14.53 -39.54
N ASN A 82 11.60 -14.88 -40.42
CA ASN A 82 10.18 -14.86 -40.09
C ASN A 82 9.89 -15.85 -38.94
N GLU A 83 10.42 -17.06 -38.99
CA GLU A 83 10.26 -18.05 -37.93
C GLU A 83 10.87 -17.56 -36.60
N PHE A 84 12.08 -17.00 -36.63
CA PHE A 84 12.72 -16.40 -35.46
C PHE A 84 11.94 -15.22 -34.89
N ILE A 85 11.36 -14.36 -35.73
CA ILE A 85 10.50 -13.24 -35.30
C ILE A 85 9.18 -13.77 -34.73
N GLN A 86 8.55 -14.76 -35.36
CA GLN A 86 7.33 -15.40 -34.87
C GLN A 86 7.58 -16.19 -33.57
N GLN A 87 8.80 -16.73 -33.40
CA GLN A 87 9.30 -17.36 -32.17
C GLN A 87 9.99 -16.36 -31.23
N ARG A 88 9.84 -15.06 -31.49
CA ARG A 88 10.20 -13.97 -30.57
C ARG A 88 11.69 -13.87 -30.21
N ALA A 89 12.58 -14.44 -31.03
CA ALA A 89 14.03 -14.41 -30.82
C ALA A 89 14.65 -12.98 -30.87
N ALA A 90 13.85 -11.97 -31.22
CA ALA A 90 14.25 -10.56 -31.28
C ALA A 90 13.55 -9.68 -30.23
N ASP A 91 12.59 -10.21 -29.46
CA ASP A 91 11.74 -9.39 -28.59
C ASP A 91 12.37 -9.09 -27.22
N GLY A 92 13.39 -9.87 -26.84
CA GLY A 92 14.05 -9.77 -25.54
C GLY A 92 13.10 -10.01 -24.36
N PHE A 93 13.52 -9.64 -23.15
CA PHE A 93 12.72 -9.85 -21.93
C PHE A 93 11.68 -8.73 -21.74
N ILE A 94 10.40 -9.08 -21.87
CA ILE A 94 9.24 -8.18 -21.74
C ILE A 94 8.61 -8.31 -20.35
N LEU A 95 8.55 -7.19 -19.63
CA LEU A 95 7.91 -7.07 -18.34
C LEU A 95 6.57 -6.32 -18.47
N VAL A 96 5.48 -6.89 -17.97
CA VAL A 96 4.17 -6.24 -17.96
C VAL A 96 3.70 -5.97 -16.53
N PHE A 97 3.40 -4.72 -16.22
CA PHE A 97 2.69 -4.32 -15.02
C PHE A 97 1.20 -4.17 -15.32
N VAL A 98 0.35 -4.77 -14.51
CA VAL A 98 -1.09 -4.50 -14.47
C VAL A 98 -1.37 -3.67 -13.23
N GLY A 99 -1.83 -2.43 -13.42
CA GLY A 99 -1.77 -1.36 -12.44
C GLY A 99 -0.62 -0.41 -12.74
N GLY A 100 -0.92 0.87 -12.85
CA GLY A 100 -0.01 1.98 -13.16
C GLY A 100 0.10 2.98 -12.02
N GLY A 101 -0.32 2.62 -10.81
CA GLY A 101 -0.31 3.52 -9.65
C GLY A 101 1.05 3.66 -8.96
N PRO A 102 1.05 4.19 -7.72
CA PRO A 102 2.27 4.47 -6.97
C PRO A 102 3.14 3.24 -6.69
N ARG A 103 2.54 2.04 -6.55
CA ARG A 103 3.30 0.81 -6.32
C ARG A 103 4.18 0.46 -7.53
N THR A 104 3.60 0.50 -8.73
CA THR A 104 4.33 0.32 -10.00
C THR A 104 5.44 1.35 -10.12
N THR A 105 5.15 2.62 -9.81
CA THR A 105 6.15 3.69 -9.82
C THR A 105 7.33 3.39 -8.89
N GLY A 106 7.05 2.98 -7.64
CA GLY A 106 8.09 2.57 -6.70
C GLY A 106 8.95 1.42 -7.22
N ILE A 107 8.35 0.39 -7.81
CA ILE A 107 9.08 -0.75 -8.40
C ILE A 107 9.93 -0.29 -9.59
N LEU A 108 9.41 0.56 -10.47
CA LEU A 108 10.16 1.10 -11.61
C LEU A 108 11.35 1.96 -11.17
N LEU A 109 11.19 2.77 -10.12
CA LEU A 109 12.29 3.52 -9.51
C LEU A 109 13.37 2.57 -8.94
N ARG A 110 12.96 1.45 -8.32
CA ARG A 110 13.90 0.43 -7.84
C ARG A 110 14.56 -0.36 -8.95
N LEU A 111 13.85 -0.66 -10.04
CA LEU A 111 14.43 -1.25 -11.25
C LEU A 111 15.51 -0.31 -11.81
N ALA A 112 15.17 0.96 -12.00
CA ALA A 112 16.12 1.97 -12.49
C ALA A 112 17.38 2.09 -11.59
N ALA A 113 17.23 1.90 -10.27
CA ALA A 113 18.34 1.93 -9.34
C ALA A 113 19.22 0.66 -9.39
N ASN A 114 18.63 -0.50 -9.67
CA ASN A 114 19.33 -1.78 -9.65
C ASN A 114 19.90 -2.21 -11.02
N ILE A 115 19.57 -1.53 -12.12
CA ILE A 115 20.12 -1.86 -13.45
C ILE A 115 21.66 -1.73 -13.43
N PRO A 116 22.41 -2.80 -13.75
CA PRO A 116 23.87 -2.76 -13.85
C PRO A 116 24.38 -1.81 -14.93
N ALA A 117 25.64 -1.38 -14.83
CA ALA A 117 26.27 -0.52 -15.83
C ALA A 117 26.36 -1.18 -17.22
N GLU A 118 26.41 -2.51 -17.24
CA GLU A 118 26.40 -3.36 -18.44
C GLU A 118 25.01 -3.44 -19.10
N GLY A 119 23.97 -2.89 -18.45
CA GLY A 119 22.57 -2.97 -18.86
C GLY A 119 21.83 -4.15 -18.21
N ALA A 120 20.52 -4.20 -18.45
CA ALA A 120 19.64 -5.26 -17.98
C ALA A 120 19.10 -6.10 -19.16
N PRO A 121 18.72 -7.37 -18.92
CA PRO A 121 18.09 -8.21 -19.92
C PRO A 121 16.70 -7.68 -20.35
N ILE A 122 16.08 -6.82 -19.53
CA ILE A 122 14.78 -6.20 -19.81
C ILE A 122 14.86 -5.32 -21.07
N THR A 123 14.17 -5.77 -22.12
CA THR A 123 14.11 -5.06 -23.40
C THR A 123 12.91 -4.13 -23.50
N ASP A 124 11.79 -4.46 -22.87
CA ASP A 124 10.59 -3.63 -22.89
C ASP A 124 9.78 -3.76 -21.59
N ILE A 125 9.18 -2.64 -21.17
CA ILE A 125 8.31 -2.57 -20.00
C ILE A 125 6.97 -2.01 -20.45
N HIS A 126 5.89 -2.73 -20.17
CA HIS A 126 4.52 -2.29 -20.43
C HIS A 126 3.82 -2.00 -19.11
N VAL A 127 3.14 -0.88 -19.00
CA VAL A 127 2.28 -0.54 -17.85
C VAL A 127 0.85 -0.43 -18.36
N VAL A 128 -0.04 -1.27 -17.84
CA VAL A 128 -1.44 -1.34 -18.23
C VAL A 128 -2.30 -0.85 -17.06
N ASP A 129 -3.07 0.22 -17.27
CA ASP A 129 -4.03 0.72 -16.28
C ASP A 129 -5.15 1.48 -17.02
N LEU A 130 -6.36 1.46 -16.49
CA LEU A 130 -7.47 2.29 -17.01
C LEU A 130 -7.26 3.78 -16.70
N TYR A 131 -6.45 4.10 -15.69
CA TYR A 131 -6.18 5.45 -15.21
C TYR A 131 -4.75 5.90 -15.55
N PRO A 132 -4.47 7.21 -15.55
CA PRO A 132 -3.14 7.73 -15.82
C PRO A 132 -2.06 7.10 -14.92
N ALA A 133 -0.96 6.66 -15.54
CA ALA A 133 0.17 6.08 -14.82
C ALA A 133 0.81 7.07 -13.83
N GLY A 134 1.57 6.55 -12.87
CA GLY A 134 2.09 7.29 -11.72
C GLY A 134 1.08 7.40 -10.60
N SER A 135 0.02 8.17 -10.84
CA SER A 135 -1.00 8.47 -9.82
C SER A 135 -2.06 7.36 -9.67
N GLY A 136 -2.40 6.66 -10.76
CA GLY A 136 -3.43 5.63 -10.80
C GLY A 136 -4.83 6.15 -10.41
N ARG A 137 -5.77 5.24 -10.18
CA ARG A 137 -7.16 5.57 -9.82
C ARG A 137 -7.29 6.48 -8.61
N ILE A 138 -6.58 6.15 -7.53
CA ILE A 138 -6.79 6.73 -6.19
C ILE A 138 -6.33 8.18 -6.12
N TRP A 139 -5.21 8.51 -6.77
CA TRP A 139 -4.60 9.84 -6.71
C TRP A 139 -4.75 10.63 -8.01
N ARG A 140 -5.61 10.20 -8.94
CA ARG A 140 -5.78 10.87 -10.25
C ARG A 140 -6.12 12.36 -10.11
N THR A 141 -5.66 13.15 -11.05
CA THR A 141 -5.88 14.61 -11.10
C THR A 141 -7.35 15.00 -11.24
N LYS A 142 -8.17 14.17 -11.91
CA LYS A 142 -9.62 14.40 -12.11
C LYS A 142 -10.42 14.00 -10.87
N GLN A 143 -10.17 14.72 -9.77
CA GLN A 143 -10.92 14.67 -8.50
C GLN A 143 -11.12 16.10 -7.98
N SER A 144 -12.06 16.29 -7.04
CA SER A 144 -12.29 17.59 -6.41
C SER A 144 -11.05 18.09 -5.66
N GLY A 145 -10.75 19.38 -5.77
CA GLY A 145 -9.69 20.03 -4.98
C GLY A 145 -9.98 20.08 -3.47
N LEU A 146 -11.23 19.80 -3.08
CA LEU A 146 -11.64 19.69 -1.68
C LEU A 146 -11.10 18.41 -1.02
N LEU A 147 -10.65 17.42 -1.77
CA LEU A 147 -10.15 16.18 -1.20
C LEU A 147 -8.66 16.29 -0.90
N TRP A 148 -8.30 16.08 0.36
CA TRP A 148 -6.93 16.25 0.86
C TRP A 148 -6.30 14.92 1.27
N MET A 149 -4.98 14.96 1.36
CA MET A 149 -4.17 13.97 2.03
C MET A 149 -4.39 14.06 3.54
N ASN A 150 -4.41 12.91 4.21
CA ASN A 150 -4.41 12.85 5.69
C ASN A 150 -2.98 12.78 6.26
N SER A 151 -1.96 13.04 5.45
CA SER A 151 -0.56 13.16 5.86
C SER A 151 -0.09 14.58 5.58
N MET A 152 0.79 15.10 6.44
CA MET A 152 1.47 16.36 6.16
C MET A 152 2.38 16.16 4.93
N ALA A 153 2.56 17.20 4.12
CA ALA A 153 3.34 17.10 2.88
C ALA A 153 4.81 16.70 3.12
N GLN A 154 5.39 17.04 4.27
CA GLN A 154 6.74 16.61 4.65
C GLN A 154 6.83 15.11 5.00
N ASP A 155 5.70 14.48 5.33
CA ASP A 155 5.61 13.07 5.74
C ASP A 155 5.32 12.15 4.53
N VAL A 156 5.51 12.62 3.30
CA VAL A 156 5.20 11.86 2.08
C VAL A 156 6.40 11.87 1.14
N THR A 157 6.93 10.69 0.83
CA THR A 157 7.90 10.45 -0.24
C THR A 157 7.66 9.09 -0.90
N ILE A 158 7.86 9.01 -2.22
CA ILE A 158 7.90 7.75 -2.99
C ILE A 158 9.33 7.23 -3.17
N PHE A 159 10.34 8.00 -2.75
CA PHE A 159 11.75 7.63 -2.88
C PHE A 159 12.26 7.03 -1.58
N ALA A 160 12.98 5.92 -1.70
CA ALA A 160 13.76 5.36 -0.60
C ALA A 160 14.96 6.26 -0.27
N ASP A 161 15.35 6.25 1.01
CA ASP A 161 16.51 6.96 1.53
C ASP A 161 17.38 6.01 2.38
N ASP A 162 18.45 6.54 2.99
CA ASP A 162 19.43 5.76 3.75
C ASP A 162 18.86 5.11 5.03
N SER A 163 17.63 5.45 5.43
CA SER A 163 16.97 4.78 6.56
C SER A 163 16.34 3.43 6.19
N VAL A 164 16.27 3.10 4.89
CA VAL A 164 15.67 1.87 4.38
C VAL A 164 16.73 0.78 4.28
N GLU A 165 16.54 -0.31 5.03
CA GLU A 165 17.37 -1.51 4.94
C GLU A 165 17.01 -2.30 3.68
N MET A 166 17.81 -2.13 2.62
CA MET A 166 17.62 -2.81 1.34
C MET A 166 18.96 -3.14 0.67
N ALA A 167 18.96 -4.10 -0.25
CA ALA A 167 20.18 -4.59 -0.90
C ALA A 167 20.59 -3.72 -2.10
N GLY A 168 19.61 -3.21 -2.85
CA GLY A 168 19.87 -2.31 -3.96
C GLY A 168 20.34 -0.92 -3.52
N PRO A 169 21.00 -0.16 -4.42
CA PRO A 169 21.53 1.16 -4.07
C PRO A 169 20.41 2.17 -3.79
N VAL A 170 20.65 3.06 -2.84
CA VAL A 170 19.75 4.18 -2.54
C VAL A 170 19.91 5.25 -3.63
N ILE A 171 18.80 5.61 -4.29
CA ILE A 171 18.72 6.81 -5.14
C ILE A 171 17.66 7.71 -4.50
N PRO A 172 18.07 8.72 -3.71
CA PRO A 172 17.13 9.54 -2.97
C PRO A 172 16.36 10.48 -3.90
N GLY A 173 15.24 10.98 -3.42
CA GLY A 173 14.43 12.01 -4.08
C GLY A 173 13.68 12.86 -3.06
N PRO A 174 13.07 13.96 -3.50
CA PRO A 174 12.40 14.89 -2.60
C PRO A 174 11.12 14.28 -2.01
N SER A 175 10.82 14.66 -0.77
CA SER A 175 9.46 14.59 -0.24
C SER A 175 8.48 15.43 -1.06
N LEU A 176 7.18 15.20 -0.89
CA LEU A 176 6.14 16.00 -1.53
C LEU A 176 6.31 17.48 -1.22
N ALA A 177 6.60 17.83 0.05
CA ALA A 177 6.84 19.22 0.43
C ALA A 177 8.04 19.85 -0.30
N GLU A 178 9.18 19.16 -0.32
CA GLU A 178 10.39 19.62 -1.01
C GLU A 178 10.17 19.75 -2.52
N TRP A 179 9.42 18.83 -3.12
CA TRP A 179 9.08 18.87 -4.53
C TRP A 179 8.17 20.06 -4.86
N VAL A 180 7.06 20.23 -4.14
CA VAL A 180 6.10 21.32 -4.35
C VAL A 180 6.76 22.70 -4.17
N LEU A 181 7.62 22.83 -3.16
CA LEU A 181 8.31 24.09 -2.85
C LEU A 181 9.56 24.32 -3.72
N GLY A 182 10.11 23.26 -4.32
CA GLY A 182 11.32 23.28 -5.14
C GLY A 182 11.02 23.01 -6.61
N ILE A 183 11.53 21.89 -7.12
CA ILE A 183 11.57 21.57 -8.56
C ILE A 183 10.19 21.41 -9.22
N GLY A 184 9.17 21.03 -8.45
CA GLY A 184 7.79 20.87 -8.91
C GLY A 184 6.98 22.17 -8.97
N ARG A 185 7.48 23.27 -8.40
CA ARG A 185 6.71 24.52 -8.22
C ARG A 185 6.11 25.06 -9.51
N GLU A 186 6.86 25.07 -10.61
CA GLU A 186 6.37 25.58 -11.89
C GLU A 186 5.36 24.63 -12.54
N GLN A 187 5.48 23.32 -12.33
CA GLN A 187 4.49 22.34 -12.78
C GLN A 187 3.15 22.52 -12.03
N VAL A 188 3.21 22.76 -10.72
CA VAL A 188 2.03 23.06 -9.90
C VAL A 188 1.31 24.33 -10.39
N LYS A 189 2.05 25.41 -10.67
CA LYS A 189 1.47 26.64 -11.23
C LYS A 189 0.86 26.41 -12.62
N ALA A 190 1.57 25.69 -13.49
CA ALA A 190 1.09 25.36 -14.83
C ALA A 190 -0.20 24.52 -14.80
N ALA A 191 -0.39 23.71 -13.77
CA ALA A 191 -1.62 22.95 -13.52
C ALA A 191 -2.78 23.78 -12.92
N GLY A 192 -2.59 25.09 -12.74
CA GLY A 192 -3.59 26.00 -12.17
C GLY A 192 -3.76 25.85 -10.65
N LEU A 193 -2.77 25.26 -9.96
CA LEU A 193 -2.80 25.03 -8.51
C LEU A 193 -1.89 26.03 -7.75
N GLY A 194 -1.56 27.16 -8.37
CA GLY A 194 -0.65 28.15 -7.78
C GLY A 194 -1.18 28.79 -6.49
N GLU A 195 -2.51 28.96 -6.37
CA GLU A 195 -3.16 29.52 -5.18
C GLU A 195 -3.03 28.60 -3.95
N GLU A 196 -2.98 27.27 -4.15
CA GLU A 196 -2.74 26.32 -3.06
C GLU A 196 -1.36 26.52 -2.40
N LEU A 197 -0.45 27.29 -3.03
CA LEU A 197 0.91 27.53 -2.56
C LEU A 197 1.08 28.77 -1.69
N GLU A 198 0.07 29.65 -1.56
CA GLU A 198 0.22 30.92 -0.83
C GLU A 198 0.60 30.72 0.65
N HIS A 199 0.07 29.66 1.28
CA HIS A 199 0.31 29.31 2.68
C HIS A 199 0.84 27.88 2.84
N PHE A 200 1.41 27.31 1.78
CA PHE A 200 1.89 25.93 1.78
C PHE A 200 3.22 25.81 2.54
N SER A 201 3.30 24.79 3.39
CA SER A 201 4.51 24.42 4.14
C SER A 201 4.61 22.90 4.22
N GLY A 202 5.72 22.39 4.77
CA GLY A 202 5.84 20.95 5.07
C GLY A 202 4.73 20.40 5.96
N ARG A 203 4.12 21.25 6.79
CA ARG A 203 3.03 20.88 7.71
C ARG A 203 1.63 21.00 7.10
N SER A 204 1.53 21.47 5.85
CA SER A 204 0.27 21.55 5.14
C SER A 204 -0.21 20.16 4.71
N PHE A 205 -1.53 19.96 4.70
CA PHE A 205 -2.15 18.77 4.12
C PHE A 205 -2.42 19.04 2.64
N ALA A 206 -1.65 18.41 1.78
CA ALA A 206 -1.74 18.65 0.34
C ALA A 206 -3.08 18.15 -0.23
N SER A 207 -3.60 18.84 -1.25
CA SER A 207 -4.72 18.30 -2.03
C SER A 207 -4.30 16.99 -2.73
N ARG A 208 -5.26 16.10 -2.99
CA ARG A 208 -5.00 14.90 -3.79
C ARG A 208 -4.49 15.24 -5.19
N ARG A 209 -4.81 16.44 -5.70
CA ARG A 209 -4.32 16.97 -6.98
C ARG A 209 -2.81 17.29 -6.92
N LEU A 210 -2.31 17.90 -5.84
CA LEU A 210 -0.86 18.09 -5.64
C LEU A 210 -0.13 16.76 -5.54
N GLN A 211 -0.68 15.80 -4.78
CA GLN A 211 -0.12 14.45 -4.69
C GLN A 211 -0.09 13.75 -6.07
N SER A 212 -1.13 13.96 -6.89
CA SER A 212 -1.18 13.45 -8.26
C SER A 212 0.00 13.91 -9.09
N LEU A 213 0.30 15.21 -9.08
CA LEU A 213 1.38 15.78 -9.87
C LEU A 213 2.76 15.28 -9.39
N TYR A 214 2.94 15.10 -8.08
CA TYR A 214 4.16 14.51 -7.53
C TYR A 214 4.37 13.07 -8.00
N LEU A 215 3.31 12.26 -7.98
CA LEU A 215 3.37 10.86 -8.41
C LEU A 215 3.57 10.70 -9.92
N ASP A 216 2.91 11.54 -10.72
CA ASP A 216 3.15 11.60 -12.18
C ASP A 216 4.60 11.99 -12.46
N TRP A 217 5.12 13.04 -11.82
CA TRP A 217 6.52 13.43 -11.96
C TRP A 217 7.49 12.29 -11.59
N ALA A 218 7.27 11.61 -10.46
CA ALA A 218 8.11 10.49 -10.05
C ALA A 218 8.05 9.30 -11.02
N PHE A 219 6.88 9.06 -11.63
CA PHE A 219 6.75 8.07 -12.70
C PHE A 219 7.54 8.48 -13.94
N GLN A 220 7.48 9.75 -14.37
CA GLN A 220 8.27 10.24 -15.49
C GLN A 220 9.78 10.15 -15.21
N GLU A 221 10.23 10.36 -13.98
CA GLU A 221 11.63 10.13 -13.58
C GLU A 221 12.04 8.66 -13.76
N ALA A 222 11.18 7.71 -13.38
CA ALA A 222 11.44 6.30 -13.59
C ALA A 222 11.50 5.95 -15.10
N VAL A 223 10.54 6.45 -15.88
CA VAL A 223 10.49 6.27 -17.34
C VAL A 223 11.75 6.83 -18.01
N ALA A 224 12.19 8.04 -17.62
CA ALA A 224 13.37 8.69 -18.20
C ALA A 224 14.66 7.89 -17.94
N ARG A 225 14.77 7.22 -16.78
CA ARG A 225 15.93 6.39 -16.43
C ARG A 225 15.91 5.04 -17.14
N LEU A 226 14.73 4.46 -17.35
CA LEU A 226 14.56 3.16 -18.00
C LEU A 226 14.57 3.24 -19.52
N GLY A 227 14.04 4.32 -20.10
CA GLY A 227 14.00 4.61 -21.54
C GLY A 227 13.09 3.70 -22.38
N LYS A 228 12.47 2.66 -21.79
CA LYS A 228 11.75 1.59 -22.50
C LYS A 228 10.39 1.24 -21.88
N VAL A 229 9.63 2.25 -21.45
CA VAL A 229 8.32 2.07 -20.82
C VAL A 229 7.21 2.50 -21.77
N THR A 230 6.28 1.59 -22.07
CA THR A 230 5.07 1.86 -22.84
C THR A 230 3.83 1.79 -21.94
N VAL A 231 3.03 2.85 -21.90
CA VAL A 231 1.79 2.90 -21.11
C VAL A 231 0.60 2.58 -22.00
N HIS A 232 -0.30 1.72 -21.52
CA HIS A 232 -1.55 1.34 -22.16
C HIS A 232 -2.71 1.79 -21.26
N GLU A 233 -3.44 2.82 -21.68
CA GLU A 233 -4.68 3.24 -21.03
C GLU A 233 -5.81 2.27 -21.40
N ALA A 234 -5.89 1.16 -20.69
CA ALA A 234 -6.75 0.02 -21.00
C ALA A 234 -6.94 -0.88 -19.77
N LEU A 235 -8.03 -1.66 -19.77
CA LEU A 235 -8.29 -2.64 -18.74
C LEU A 235 -7.69 -4.00 -19.14
N ALA A 236 -6.85 -4.58 -18.28
CA ALA A 236 -6.48 -5.98 -18.42
C ALA A 236 -7.65 -6.87 -17.99
N ILE A 237 -8.13 -7.74 -18.89
CA ILE A 237 -9.30 -8.59 -18.68
C ILE A 237 -8.96 -10.09 -18.60
N GLY A 238 -7.72 -10.46 -18.94
CA GLY A 238 -7.26 -11.85 -18.86
C GLY A 238 -5.75 -11.98 -18.92
N LEU A 239 -5.26 -13.08 -18.36
CA LEU A 239 -3.87 -13.54 -18.44
C LEU A 239 -3.90 -15.05 -18.61
N ASP A 240 -3.36 -15.55 -19.73
CA ASP A 240 -3.34 -16.98 -20.01
C ASP A 240 -2.00 -17.65 -19.67
N ASP A 241 -1.96 -18.98 -19.78
CA ASP A 241 -0.78 -19.80 -19.48
C ASP A 241 0.40 -19.51 -20.39
N SER A 242 0.16 -18.95 -21.57
CA SER A 242 1.22 -18.48 -22.48
C SER A 242 1.80 -17.12 -22.07
N GLN A 243 1.47 -16.60 -20.87
CA GLN A 243 1.84 -15.26 -20.40
C GLN A 243 1.33 -14.12 -21.30
N THR A 244 0.20 -14.31 -21.97
CA THR A 244 -0.41 -13.24 -22.77
C THR A 244 -1.44 -12.49 -21.93
N VAL A 245 -1.22 -11.19 -21.74
CA VAL A 245 -2.17 -10.25 -21.14
C VAL A 245 -3.13 -9.77 -22.22
N HIS A 246 -4.43 -9.95 -22.00
CA HIS A 246 -5.51 -9.54 -22.91
C HIS A 246 -6.14 -8.26 -22.38
N LEU A 247 -6.24 -7.24 -23.25
CA LEU A 247 -6.84 -5.96 -22.92
C LEU A 247 -8.26 -5.84 -23.46
N ASP A 248 -9.09 -5.03 -22.81
CA ASP A 248 -10.49 -4.76 -23.20
C ASP A 248 -10.63 -4.12 -24.60
N ASN A 249 -9.60 -3.41 -25.05
CA ASN A 249 -9.51 -2.86 -26.41
C ASN A 249 -9.07 -3.87 -27.49
N GLY A 250 -8.85 -5.13 -27.12
CA GLY A 250 -8.45 -6.22 -28.02
C GLY A 250 -6.94 -6.36 -28.25
N LEU A 251 -6.12 -5.47 -27.71
CA LEU A 251 -4.66 -5.63 -27.73
C LEU A 251 -4.25 -6.83 -26.87
N LYS A 252 -3.21 -7.54 -27.32
CA LYS A 252 -2.61 -8.66 -26.61
C LYS A 252 -1.12 -8.41 -26.44
N ILE A 253 -0.64 -8.53 -25.21
CA ILE A 253 0.76 -8.31 -24.87
C ILE A 253 1.29 -9.61 -24.28
N HIS A 254 2.17 -10.29 -25.00
CA HIS A 254 2.85 -11.46 -24.47
C HIS A 254 4.09 -11.04 -23.68
N ALA A 255 4.16 -11.50 -22.44
CA ALA A 255 5.14 -11.11 -21.45
C ALA A 255 6.05 -12.28 -21.07
N ASP A 256 7.29 -12.00 -20.69
CA ASP A 256 8.12 -12.97 -19.99
C ASP A 256 7.79 -12.99 -18.50
N THR A 257 7.35 -11.85 -17.95
CA THR A 257 6.90 -11.71 -16.57
C THR A 257 5.76 -10.73 -16.44
N VAL A 258 4.77 -11.07 -15.60
CA VAL A 258 3.64 -10.19 -15.27
C VAL A 258 3.62 -9.84 -13.79
N VAL A 259 3.50 -8.55 -13.48
CA VAL A 259 3.43 -8.02 -12.12
C VAL A 259 2.07 -7.35 -11.91
N LEU A 260 1.22 -7.97 -11.10
CA LEU A 260 -0.11 -7.51 -10.76
C LEU A 260 -0.04 -6.57 -9.55
N THR A 261 -0.36 -5.29 -9.76
CA THR A 261 -0.20 -4.18 -8.81
C THR A 261 -1.41 -3.23 -8.83
N GLN A 262 -2.59 -3.77 -9.14
CA GLN A 262 -3.85 -3.03 -9.29
C GLN A 262 -4.27 -2.23 -8.03
N GLY A 263 -3.69 -2.55 -6.86
CA GLY A 263 -3.81 -1.73 -5.66
C GLY A 263 -5.16 -1.87 -4.97
N HIS A 264 -5.83 -0.75 -4.70
CA HIS A 264 -7.14 -0.72 -4.06
C HIS A 264 -8.24 -0.86 -5.11
N LEU A 265 -9.06 -1.90 -4.98
CA LEU A 265 -10.07 -2.31 -5.93
C LEU A 265 -11.48 -2.18 -5.33
N ASP A 266 -12.49 -2.13 -6.20
CA ASP A 266 -13.88 -2.22 -5.76
C ASP A 266 -14.21 -3.65 -5.33
N MET A 267 -15.22 -3.76 -4.47
CA MET A 267 -15.75 -5.04 -4.02
C MET A 267 -17.16 -5.22 -4.58
N VAL A 268 -17.50 -6.46 -4.91
CA VAL A 268 -18.87 -6.87 -5.14
C VAL A 268 -19.69 -6.53 -3.90
N LYS A 269 -20.89 -5.97 -4.11
CA LYS A 269 -21.78 -5.54 -3.04
C LYS A 269 -22.07 -6.69 -2.07
N SER A 270 -21.97 -6.41 -0.77
CA SER A 270 -22.39 -7.34 0.27
C SER A 270 -23.88 -7.67 0.14
N PRO A 271 -24.35 -8.82 0.66
CA PRO A 271 -25.78 -9.14 0.67
C PRO A 271 -26.65 -8.05 1.29
N GLU A 272 -26.17 -7.40 2.35
CA GLU A 272 -26.85 -6.28 2.99
C GLU A 272 -26.94 -5.06 2.05
N SER A 273 -25.81 -4.61 1.49
CA SER A 273 -25.80 -3.46 0.56
C SER A 273 -26.61 -3.75 -0.71
N ALA A 274 -26.61 -4.98 -1.20
CA ALA A 274 -27.43 -5.39 -2.32
C ALA A 274 -28.93 -5.34 -1.99
N ALA A 275 -29.32 -5.79 -0.78
CA ALA A 275 -30.70 -5.71 -0.31
C ALA A 275 -31.16 -4.25 -0.14
N LEU A 276 -30.35 -3.40 0.50
CA LEU A 276 -30.62 -1.96 0.64
C LEU A 276 -30.77 -1.29 -0.73
N ALA A 277 -29.88 -1.57 -1.68
CA ALA A 277 -29.95 -1.02 -3.03
C ALA A 277 -31.21 -1.47 -3.79
N SER A 278 -31.60 -2.74 -3.66
CA SER A 278 -32.80 -3.28 -4.28
C SER A 278 -34.07 -2.62 -3.74
N ILE A 279 -34.16 -2.47 -2.41
CA ILE A 279 -35.29 -1.81 -1.77
C ILE A 279 -35.33 -0.32 -2.15
N ALA A 280 -34.18 0.36 -2.13
CA ALA A 280 -34.08 1.76 -2.52
C ALA A 280 -34.61 2.00 -3.95
N ALA A 281 -34.23 1.12 -4.89
CA ALA A 281 -34.71 1.20 -6.27
C ALA A 281 -36.22 0.94 -6.39
N THR A 282 -36.77 0.04 -5.57
CA THR A 282 -38.21 -0.31 -5.58
C THR A 282 -39.07 0.82 -5.00
N GLU A 283 -38.61 1.40 -3.88
CA GLU A 283 -39.37 2.41 -3.11
C GLU A 283 -39.03 3.87 -3.49
N GLY A 284 -38.12 4.07 -4.44
CA GLY A 284 -37.68 5.40 -4.88
C GLY A 284 -36.87 6.15 -3.81
N LEU A 285 -36.09 5.43 -3.00
CA LEU A 285 -35.16 5.98 -2.02
C LEU A 285 -33.77 6.16 -2.63
N ALA A 286 -32.98 7.07 -2.07
CA ALA A 286 -31.58 7.26 -2.47
C ALA A 286 -30.66 6.45 -1.56
N TYR A 287 -29.85 5.54 -2.13
CA TYR A 287 -28.85 4.80 -1.37
C TYR A 287 -27.48 4.88 -2.05
N VAL A 288 -26.49 5.36 -1.31
CA VAL A 288 -25.08 5.35 -1.71
C VAL A 288 -24.37 4.23 -0.91
N PRO A 289 -23.98 3.11 -1.54
CA PRO A 289 -23.33 1.99 -0.87
C PRO A 289 -21.86 2.31 -0.50
N PRO A 290 -21.19 1.49 0.34
CA PRO A 290 -19.79 1.66 0.67
C PRO A 290 -18.91 1.76 -0.59
N GLY A 291 -17.90 2.64 -0.58
CA GLY A 291 -17.03 2.84 -1.74
C GLY A 291 -16.08 4.04 -1.60
N PHE A 292 -15.19 4.21 -2.59
CA PHE A 292 -14.29 5.37 -2.64
C PHE A 292 -15.11 6.64 -2.86
N THR A 293 -15.08 7.55 -1.90
CA THR A 293 -15.94 8.76 -1.91
C THR A 293 -15.74 9.64 -3.15
N ALA A 294 -14.53 9.68 -3.71
CA ALA A 294 -14.23 10.41 -4.94
C ALA A 294 -14.91 9.82 -6.20
N ASP A 295 -15.40 8.59 -6.13
CA ASP A 295 -16.02 7.83 -7.22
C ASP A 295 -17.53 7.65 -7.02
N GLN A 296 -18.05 7.99 -5.84
CA GLN A 296 -19.47 7.86 -5.51
C GLN A 296 -20.30 8.96 -6.15
N ASP A 297 -21.48 8.60 -6.68
CA ASP A 297 -22.47 9.59 -7.11
C ASP A 297 -23.21 10.15 -5.88
N LEU A 298 -22.73 11.30 -5.40
CA LEU A 298 -23.35 12.04 -4.30
C LEU A 298 -24.47 12.98 -4.76
N SER A 299 -24.72 13.11 -6.07
CA SER A 299 -25.75 14.01 -6.61
C SER A 299 -27.17 13.50 -6.37
N VAL A 300 -27.31 12.19 -6.15
CA VAL A 300 -28.59 11.53 -5.80
C VAL A 300 -29.14 11.96 -4.43
N LEU A 301 -28.30 12.58 -3.58
CA LEU A 301 -28.70 12.99 -2.24
C LEU A 301 -29.45 14.34 -2.28
N PRO A 302 -30.65 14.43 -1.69
CA PRO A 302 -31.54 15.59 -1.83
C PRO A 302 -31.05 16.83 -1.05
N SER A 303 -31.17 18.01 -1.66
CA SER A 303 -30.95 19.31 -0.99
C SER A 303 -32.02 19.59 0.09
N GLY A 304 -31.60 20.14 1.24
CA GLY A 304 -32.47 20.57 2.33
C GLY A 304 -33.34 19.45 2.95
N LYS A 305 -32.89 18.19 2.83
CA LYS A 305 -33.59 17.01 3.38
C LYS A 305 -32.64 16.17 4.23
N PRO A 306 -33.18 15.44 5.23
CA PRO A 306 -32.40 14.49 6.01
C PRO A 306 -31.76 13.40 5.14
N VAL A 307 -30.50 13.11 5.42
CA VAL A 307 -29.73 11.98 4.88
C VAL A 307 -29.12 11.25 6.07
N LEU A 308 -29.42 9.95 6.20
CA LEU A 308 -28.76 9.10 7.18
C LEU A 308 -27.34 8.77 6.69
N VAL A 309 -26.36 8.86 7.58
CA VAL A 309 -24.96 8.59 7.29
C VAL A 309 -24.46 7.53 8.26
N ARG A 310 -24.13 6.36 7.72
CA ARG A 310 -23.47 5.29 8.48
C ARG A 310 -21.98 5.31 8.19
N GLY A 311 -21.18 5.56 9.21
CA GLY A 311 -19.74 5.75 9.11
C GLY A 311 -19.36 7.18 9.47
N PHE A 312 -18.38 7.32 10.38
CA PHE A 312 -17.91 8.61 10.89
C PHE A 312 -16.38 8.72 10.78
N GLY A 313 -15.79 8.01 9.80
CA GLY A 313 -14.35 8.02 9.55
C GLY A 313 -13.95 9.02 8.46
N LEU A 314 -12.79 8.80 7.84
CA LEU A 314 -12.27 9.67 6.78
C LEU A 314 -13.18 9.76 5.54
N ALA A 315 -13.83 8.67 5.14
CA ALA A 315 -14.78 8.69 4.03
C ALA A 315 -15.99 9.61 4.30
N PHE A 316 -16.41 9.75 5.56
CA PHE A 316 -17.41 10.74 5.94
C PHE A 316 -16.86 12.16 5.82
N ILE A 317 -15.62 12.42 6.24
CA ILE A 317 -15.01 13.75 6.09
C ILE A 317 -14.95 14.16 4.61
N ASP A 318 -14.57 13.25 3.72
CA ASP A 318 -14.61 13.48 2.27
C ASP A 318 -16.05 13.75 1.78
N ALA A 319 -17.03 12.94 2.19
CA ALA A 319 -18.42 13.10 1.76
C ALA A 319 -19.01 14.42 2.27
N MET A 320 -18.69 14.79 3.52
CA MET A 320 -19.09 16.05 4.15
C MET A 320 -18.62 17.23 3.31
N VAL A 321 -17.33 17.31 2.95
CA VAL A 321 -16.82 18.48 2.21
C VAL A 321 -17.39 18.55 0.79
N LEU A 322 -17.64 17.41 0.15
CA LEU A 322 -18.26 17.37 -1.18
C LEU A 322 -19.75 17.74 -1.16
N LEU A 323 -20.48 17.38 -0.10
CA LEU A 323 -21.91 17.69 0.05
C LEU A 323 -22.17 19.11 0.57
N MET A 324 -21.16 19.74 1.18
CA MET A 324 -21.23 21.08 1.73
C MET A 324 -20.56 22.08 0.76
N GLU A 325 -19.24 22.27 0.85
CA GLU A 325 -18.49 23.19 -0.03
C GLU A 325 -18.64 22.82 -1.51
N GLY A 326 -18.67 21.51 -1.83
CA GLY A 326 -18.87 21.04 -3.20
C GLY A 326 -20.25 21.36 -3.79
N ARG A 327 -21.22 21.75 -2.96
CA ARG A 327 -22.53 22.25 -3.38
C ARG A 327 -22.67 23.77 -3.30
N GLY A 328 -21.58 24.48 -3.00
CA GLY A 328 -21.48 25.93 -3.12
C GLY A 328 -21.54 26.70 -1.80
N GLY A 329 -21.68 26.03 -0.65
CA GLY A 329 -21.53 26.72 0.64
C GLY A 329 -20.08 27.05 0.96
N THR A 330 -19.86 27.86 1.98
CA THR A 330 -18.54 28.44 2.25
C THR A 330 -18.29 28.58 3.74
N PHE A 331 -17.08 28.23 4.17
CA PHE A 331 -16.62 28.52 5.53
C PHE A 331 -16.02 29.93 5.62
N VAL A 332 -16.40 30.67 6.66
CA VAL A 332 -15.86 32.00 6.97
C VAL A 332 -15.43 32.05 8.42
N THR A 333 -14.39 32.82 8.73
CA THR A 333 -13.98 33.06 10.12
C THR A 333 -14.64 34.34 10.63
N VAL A 334 -15.39 34.24 11.72
CA VAL A 334 -16.05 35.35 12.43
C VAL A 334 -15.60 35.26 13.89
N ASP A 335 -15.00 36.32 14.43
CA ASP A 335 -14.52 36.39 15.82
C ASP A 335 -13.68 35.17 16.24
N ASP A 336 -12.70 34.79 15.41
CA ASP A 336 -11.82 33.61 15.58
C ASP A 336 -12.55 32.25 15.62
N GLN A 337 -13.83 32.21 15.25
CA GLN A 337 -14.62 31.00 15.13
C GLN A 337 -14.99 30.73 13.67
N LEU A 338 -14.90 29.46 13.25
CA LEU A 338 -15.35 29.06 11.92
C LEU A 338 -16.89 28.99 11.89
N GLU A 339 -17.50 29.67 10.94
CA GLU A 339 -18.92 29.63 10.62
C GLU A 339 -19.12 29.10 9.19
N TYR A 340 -20.30 28.54 8.91
CA TYR A 340 -20.65 28.03 7.59
C TYR A 340 -21.82 28.81 7.01
N ILE A 341 -21.66 29.30 5.78
CA ILE A 341 -22.70 29.96 5.00
C ILE A 341 -23.22 28.94 3.99
N ALA A 342 -24.47 28.49 4.20
CA ALA A 342 -25.13 27.55 3.32
C ALA A 342 -25.51 28.20 1.98
N SER A 343 -25.40 27.42 0.91
CA SER A 343 -25.90 27.77 -0.42
C SER A 343 -27.40 27.47 -0.59
N GLY A 344 -27.93 26.54 0.19
CA GLY A 344 -29.29 26.01 0.09
C GLY A 344 -29.37 24.67 -0.66
N GLU A 345 -28.26 24.20 -1.23
CA GLU A 345 -28.18 22.92 -1.95
C GLU A 345 -27.65 21.76 -1.07
N GLU A 346 -27.23 22.06 0.16
CA GLU A 346 -26.73 21.08 1.11
C GLU A 346 -27.84 20.16 1.65
N PRO A 347 -27.57 18.86 1.86
CA PRO A 347 -28.44 17.99 2.66
C PRO A 347 -28.28 18.25 4.17
N GLU A 348 -29.23 17.77 4.97
CA GLU A 348 -29.10 17.68 6.44
C GLU A 348 -28.55 16.29 6.81
N LEU A 349 -27.30 16.21 7.27
CA LEU A 349 -26.63 14.93 7.54
C LEU A 349 -26.87 14.45 8.98
N TRP A 350 -27.33 13.21 9.12
CA TRP A 350 -27.50 12.52 10.40
C TRP A 350 -26.48 11.40 10.53
N VAL A 351 -25.41 11.64 11.31
CA VAL A 351 -24.16 10.87 11.23
C VAL A 351 -23.95 10.03 12.47
N GLY A 352 -23.68 8.73 12.28
CA GLY A 352 -23.28 7.85 13.37
C GLY A 352 -22.31 6.77 12.92
N SER A 353 -21.77 6.04 13.88
CA SER A 353 -20.88 4.90 13.63
C SER A 353 -20.91 3.95 14.81
N ARG A 354 -20.13 2.86 14.76
CA ARG A 354 -19.92 1.98 15.92
C ARG A 354 -19.39 2.77 17.13
N ARG A 355 -18.42 3.65 16.91
CA ARG A 355 -17.77 4.44 17.97
C ARG A 355 -18.55 5.71 18.32
N GLY A 356 -19.38 6.20 17.40
CA GLY A 356 -20.25 7.37 17.56
C GLY A 356 -19.57 8.74 17.52
N VAL A 357 -18.24 8.79 17.37
CA VAL A 357 -17.44 10.01 17.21
C VAL A 357 -16.57 9.94 15.95
N PRO A 358 -16.09 11.08 15.40
CA PRO A 358 -15.13 11.07 14.32
C PRO A 358 -13.77 10.53 14.76
N TYR A 359 -12.89 10.21 13.81
CA TYR A 359 -11.48 9.92 14.12
C TYR A 359 -10.82 11.13 14.82
N LEU A 360 -9.84 10.85 15.68
CA LEU A 360 -9.11 11.90 16.41
C LEU A 360 -8.39 12.82 15.43
N PRO A 361 -8.27 14.13 15.70
CA PRO A 361 -7.52 15.03 14.83
C PRO A 361 -6.02 14.69 14.83
N LYS A 362 -5.33 15.03 13.74
CA LYS A 362 -3.86 14.95 13.70
C LYS A 362 -3.22 15.84 14.76
N ILE A 363 -2.22 15.30 15.45
CA ILE A 363 -1.42 16.02 16.44
C ILE A 363 -0.67 17.17 15.76
N GLY A 364 -0.87 18.38 16.28
CA GLY A 364 -0.36 19.66 15.77
C GLY A 364 0.94 20.12 16.43
N TYR A 365 1.59 19.29 17.24
CA TYR A 365 2.88 19.58 17.84
C TYR A 365 3.86 18.42 17.64
N SER A 366 5.13 18.70 17.88
CA SER A 366 6.18 17.68 17.95
C SER A 366 7.08 17.98 19.13
N VAL A 367 7.17 17.04 20.06
CA VAL A 367 8.08 17.13 21.20
C VAL A 367 8.99 15.91 21.27
N PRO A 368 10.17 16.00 21.91
CA PRO A 368 10.98 14.83 22.22
C PRO A 368 10.18 13.82 23.07
N LEU A 369 10.22 12.55 22.66
CA LEU A 369 9.55 11.47 23.37
C LEU A 369 10.46 10.86 24.43
N TYR A 370 9.87 10.41 25.53
CA TYR A 370 10.53 9.54 26.49
C TYR A 370 10.84 8.18 25.83
N THR A 371 12.11 7.78 25.84
CA THR A 371 12.61 6.60 25.11
C THR A 371 13.07 5.45 25.99
N GLU A 372 13.12 5.61 27.31
CA GLU A 372 13.62 4.56 28.23
C GLU A 372 12.56 3.48 28.54
N ALA A 373 11.60 3.25 27.64
CA ALA A 373 10.54 2.27 27.80
C ALA A 373 10.91 0.92 27.15
N PRO A 374 10.73 -0.22 27.83
CA PRO A 374 10.75 -1.51 27.16
C PRO A 374 9.55 -1.58 26.20
N LEU A 375 9.76 -2.16 25.01
CA LEU A 375 8.67 -2.50 24.09
C LEU A 375 8.44 -4.00 24.19
N TYR A 376 7.49 -4.44 25.02
CA TYR A 376 7.14 -5.88 25.16
C TYR A 376 6.38 -6.41 23.92
N PHE A 377 7.00 -6.27 22.77
CA PHE A 377 6.60 -6.71 21.43
C PHE A 377 7.82 -7.16 20.61
N ASP A 378 9.02 -7.16 21.21
CA ASP A 378 10.22 -7.81 20.66
C ASP A 378 10.13 -9.34 20.69
N ASP A 379 11.01 -10.01 19.93
CA ASP A 379 11.03 -11.48 19.83
C ASP A 379 11.25 -12.15 21.19
N ASP A 380 12.14 -11.60 22.02
CA ASP A 380 12.46 -12.14 23.34
C ASP A 380 11.21 -12.18 24.23
N SER A 381 10.47 -11.08 24.30
CA SER A 381 9.24 -10.96 25.08
C SER A 381 8.14 -11.88 24.56
N LEU A 382 7.94 -11.92 23.24
CA LEU A 382 6.86 -12.71 22.64
C LEU A 382 7.13 -14.21 22.70
N SER A 383 8.41 -14.63 22.71
CA SER A 383 8.79 -16.04 22.82
C SER A 383 8.28 -16.70 24.12
N ALA A 384 8.02 -15.91 25.16
CA ALA A 384 7.48 -16.38 26.43
C ALA A 384 6.06 -16.98 26.29
N PHE A 385 5.33 -16.63 25.23
CA PHE A 385 3.97 -17.11 24.95
C PHE A 385 3.94 -18.22 23.88
N GLY A 386 5.10 -18.64 23.36
CA GLY A 386 5.22 -19.61 22.27
C GLY A 386 5.12 -19.00 20.87
N PHE A 387 5.19 -19.84 19.84
CA PHE A 387 5.19 -19.40 18.43
C PHE A 387 3.81 -18.94 17.96
N VAL A 388 2.75 -19.66 18.33
CA VAL A 388 1.37 -19.26 18.00
C VAL A 388 0.83 -18.38 19.12
N LEU A 389 0.52 -17.15 18.78
CA LEU A 389 0.02 -16.11 19.68
C LEU A 389 -1.50 -16.02 19.56
N ASP A 390 -2.17 -15.77 20.70
CA ASP A 390 -3.58 -15.41 20.74
C ASP A 390 -3.70 -13.89 20.91
N TYR A 391 -4.50 -13.23 20.08
CA TYR A 391 -4.65 -11.79 20.16
C TYR A 391 -5.22 -11.32 21.49
N ARG A 392 -6.22 -11.99 22.04
CA ARG A 392 -6.93 -11.53 23.24
C ARG A 392 -6.14 -11.82 24.50
N GLU A 393 -5.51 -12.98 24.58
CA GLU A 393 -4.77 -13.41 25.75
C GLU A 393 -3.33 -12.87 25.76
N HIS A 394 -2.67 -12.76 24.61
CA HIS A 394 -1.26 -12.37 24.55
C HIS A 394 -1.07 -10.94 24.00
N ILE A 395 -1.67 -10.59 22.87
CA ILE A 395 -1.38 -9.30 22.19
C ILE A 395 -2.07 -8.12 22.86
N PHE A 396 -3.35 -8.24 23.18
CA PHE A 396 -4.16 -7.14 23.71
C PHE A 396 -3.68 -6.65 25.08
N PRO A 397 -3.31 -7.52 26.04
CA PRO A 397 -2.72 -7.08 27.31
C PRO A 397 -1.40 -6.34 27.10
N LEU A 398 -0.52 -6.83 26.22
CA LEU A 398 0.74 -6.15 25.92
C LEU A 398 0.51 -4.82 25.19
N LEU A 399 -0.47 -4.75 24.28
CA LEU A 399 -0.86 -3.52 23.60
C LEU A 399 -1.25 -2.46 24.64
N THR A 400 -2.23 -2.79 25.49
CA THR A 400 -2.72 -1.86 26.51
C THR A 400 -1.62 -1.43 27.48
N TRP A 401 -0.78 -2.37 27.92
CA TRP A 401 0.36 -2.09 28.80
C TRP A 401 1.35 -1.11 28.18
N ASN A 402 1.80 -1.36 26.95
CA ASN A 402 2.78 -0.53 26.28
C ASN A 402 2.25 0.89 26.03
N LEU A 403 0.96 1.03 25.68
CA LEU A 403 0.33 2.36 25.53
C LEU A 403 0.25 3.10 26.86
N GLN A 404 -0.14 2.41 27.94
CA GLN A 404 -0.23 3.00 29.27
C GLN A 404 1.14 3.42 29.81
N TYR A 405 2.16 2.59 29.61
CA TYR A 405 3.54 2.89 30.01
C TYR A 405 4.09 4.09 29.24
N ALA A 406 3.89 4.14 27.92
CA ALA A 406 4.31 5.27 27.09
C ALA A 406 3.60 6.57 27.51
N HIS A 407 2.31 6.50 27.82
CA HIS A 407 1.53 7.64 28.29
C HIS A 407 2.09 8.22 29.59
N TYR A 408 2.27 7.40 30.63
CA TYR A 408 2.73 7.89 31.93
C TYR A 408 4.22 8.24 31.93
N GLY A 409 5.05 7.51 31.19
CA GLY A 409 6.46 7.84 31.00
C GLY A 409 6.62 9.23 30.38
N GLN A 410 5.87 9.51 29.32
CA GLN A 410 5.87 10.83 28.69
C GLN A 410 5.32 11.93 29.62
N LEU A 411 4.25 11.63 30.37
CA LEU A 411 3.64 12.56 31.32
C LEU A 411 4.67 13.04 32.35
N LEU A 412 5.34 12.11 33.06
CA LEU A 412 6.28 12.45 34.13
C LEU A 412 7.64 12.94 33.58
N ALA A 413 8.04 12.53 32.37
CA ALA A 413 9.21 13.10 31.71
C ALA A 413 9.00 14.57 31.32
N THR A 414 7.77 14.94 30.97
CA THR A 414 7.41 16.33 30.61
C THR A 414 7.19 17.19 31.86
N ASP A 415 6.44 16.68 32.84
CA ASP A 415 6.13 17.39 34.08
C ASP A 415 5.93 16.41 35.25
N PRO A 416 6.96 16.20 36.09
CA PRO A 416 6.87 15.33 37.25
C PRO A 416 5.83 15.78 38.29
N SER A 417 5.42 17.05 38.30
CA SER A 417 4.47 17.57 39.30
C SER A 417 3.04 17.09 39.12
N ARG A 418 2.74 16.46 37.97
CA ARG A 418 1.44 15.87 37.63
C ARG A 418 1.20 14.52 38.29
N ALA A 419 2.18 14.00 39.02
CA ALA A 419 2.07 12.79 39.83
C ALA A 419 2.45 13.04 41.29
N THR A 420 1.87 12.26 42.19
CA THR A 420 2.19 12.27 43.64
C THR A 420 3.35 11.34 43.99
N VAL A 421 3.77 10.50 43.05
CA VAL A 421 4.87 9.53 43.19
C VAL A 421 5.89 9.71 42.06
N PRO A 422 7.19 9.40 42.31
CA PRO A 422 8.20 9.46 41.27
C PRO A 422 7.98 8.37 40.20
N TRP A 423 8.52 8.61 39.00
CA TRP A 423 8.39 7.68 37.88
C TRP A 423 8.81 6.23 38.22
N GLY A 424 9.90 6.04 38.96
CA GLY A 424 10.36 4.69 39.34
C GLY A 424 9.34 3.89 40.17
N GLU A 425 8.53 4.56 40.99
CA GLU A 425 7.46 3.91 41.75
C GLU A 425 6.24 3.59 40.85
N LEU A 426 5.85 4.54 40.00
CA LEU A 426 4.77 4.34 39.03
C LEU A 426 5.09 3.24 38.02
N SER A 427 6.31 3.25 37.46
CA SER A 427 6.77 2.22 36.54
C SER A 427 6.82 0.86 37.22
N ALA A 428 7.30 0.75 38.47
CA ALA A 428 7.30 -0.51 39.21
C ALA A 428 5.88 -1.05 39.45
N ALA A 429 4.90 -0.15 39.67
CA ALA A 429 3.50 -0.54 39.75
C ALA A 429 2.96 -1.06 38.42
N LEU A 430 3.26 -0.39 37.30
CA LEU A 430 2.89 -0.84 35.95
C LEU A 430 3.48 -2.21 35.63
N HIS A 431 4.74 -2.49 35.98
CA HIS A 431 5.32 -3.82 35.72
C HIS A 431 4.56 -4.95 36.43
N ARG A 432 3.92 -4.69 37.58
CA ARG A 432 3.11 -5.71 38.26
C ARG A 432 1.84 -6.10 37.51
N THR A 433 1.42 -5.29 36.52
CA THR A 433 0.25 -5.56 35.67
C THR A 433 0.61 -6.32 34.39
N LEU A 434 1.89 -6.65 34.16
CA LEU A 434 2.27 -7.54 33.07
C LEU A 434 1.80 -8.97 33.33
N PRO A 435 1.67 -9.78 32.25
CA PRO A 435 1.48 -11.22 32.37
C PRO A 435 2.58 -11.89 33.22
N PRO A 436 2.28 -12.97 33.95
CA PRO A 436 3.25 -13.72 34.75
C PRO A 436 4.46 -14.22 33.95
N GLU A 437 4.27 -14.55 32.67
CA GLU A 437 5.30 -14.96 31.72
C GLU A 437 6.40 -13.91 31.56
N LEU A 438 6.07 -12.63 31.76
CA LEU A 438 6.99 -11.50 31.69
C LEU A 438 7.40 -10.98 33.09
N GLY A 439 7.15 -11.76 34.14
CA GLY A 439 7.53 -11.42 35.52
C GLY A 439 6.57 -10.47 36.23
N GLY A 440 5.38 -10.23 35.66
CA GLY A 440 4.30 -9.51 36.34
C GLY A 440 3.45 -10.42 37.23
N SER A 441 2.30 -9.90 37.66
CA SER A 441 1.40 -10.59 38.59
C SER A 441 -0.09 -10.33 38.32
N ASP A 442 -0.41 -9.75 37.15
CA ASP A 442 -1.77 -9.31 36.77
C ASP A 442 -2.49 -8.50 37.87
N HIS A 443 -1.73 -7.66 38.58
CA HIS A 443 -2.26 -6.93 39.72
C HIS A 443 -3.10 -5.73 39.26
N ASP A 444 -4.31 -5.57 39.81
CA ASP A 444 -5.09 -4.35 39.61
C ASP A 444 -4.45 -3.18 40.37
N ILE A 445 -4.00 -2.16 39.63
CA ILE A 445 -3.38 -0.94 40.18
C ILE A 445 -4.30 0.29 40.08
N SER A 446 -5.59 0.14 39.79
CA SER A 446 -6.51 1.26 39.54
C SER A 446 -6.53 2.25 40.71
N ALA A 447 -6.68 1.76 41.94
CA ALA A 447 -6.66 2.61 43.14
C ALA A 447 -5.30 3.32 43.35
N PHE A 448 -4.20 2.66 42.98
CA PHE A 448 -2.87 3.28 43.01
C PHE A 448 -2.77 4.39 41.96
N LEU A 449 -3.23 4.16 40.72
CA LEU A 449 -3.23 5.15 39.65
C LEU A 449 -4.09 6.38 40.00
N GLU A 450 -5.24 6.20 40.64
CA GLU A 450 -6.07 7.31 41.10
C GLU A 450 -5.38 8.20 42.13
N SER A 451 -4.62 7.59 43.05
CA SER A 451 -3.82 8.30 44.06
C SER A 451 -2.55 8.92 43.45
N ALA A 452 -1.89 8.20 42.55
CA ALA A 452 -0.65 8.58 41.89
C ALA A 452 -0.85 9.73 40.91
N ILE A 453 -1.97 9.76 40.19
CA ILE A 453 -2.30 10.74 39.15
C ILE A 453 -3.61 11.46 39.55
N PRO A 454 -3.53 12.59 40.29
CA PRO A 454 -4.72 13.22 40.85
C PRO A 454 -5.68 13.79 39.82
N ASP A 455 -5.16 14.32 38.70
CA ASP A 455 -5.97 14.86 37.62
C ASP A 455 -6.54 13.73 36.74
N PRO A 456 -7.87 13.54 36.66
CA PRO A 456 -8.47 12.53 35.80
C PRO A 456 -8.14 12.71 34.30
N ALA A 457 -7.84 13.93 33.83
CA ALA A 457 -7.47 14.20 32.44
C ALA A 457 -6.08 13.62 32.05
N ASP A 458 -5.31 13.21 33.06
CA ASP A 458 -3.96 12.67 32.91
C ASP A 458 -3.92 11.15 33.05
N ARG A 459 -5.05 10.53 33.40
CA ARG A 459 -5.15 9.08 33.55
C ARG A 459 -5.38 8.44 32.18
N PHE A 460 -4.60 7.41 31.89
CA PHE A 460 -4.80 6.60 30.70
C PHE A 460 -5.93 5.60 30.92
N ASP A 461 -6.94 5.64 30.05
CA ASP A 461 -8.09 4.74 30.04
C ASP A 461 -8.29 4.24 28.61
N PHE A 462 -7.93 2.98 28.37
CA PHE A 462 -8.01 2.39 27.03
C PHE A 462 -9.47 2.28 26.54
N LEU A 463 -10.41 1.92 27.42
CA LEU A 463 -11.81 1.76 27.02
C LEU A 463 -12.44 3.11 26.67
N LYS A 464 -12.16 4.17 27.42
CA LYS A 464 -12.62 5.53 27.05
C LYS A 464 -11.94 6.07 25.80
N LEU A 465 -10.68 5.67 25.56
CA LEU A 465 -9.99 6.01 24.32
C LEU A 465 -10.65 5.29 23.14
N ASP A 466 -10.81 3.97 23.21
CA ASP A 466 -11.35 3.14 22.14
C ASP A 466 -12.87 3.31 21.94
N LYS A 467 -13.65 3.55 22.99
CA LYS A 467 -15.12 3.69 22.89
C LYS A 467 -15.63 4.78 23.83
N PRO A 468 -15.45 6.06 23.46
CA PRO A 468 -15.72 7.18 24.36
C PRO A 468 -17.19 7.34 24.76
N LEU A 469 -18.12 6.73 24.01
CA LEU A 469 -19.56 6.81 24.27
C LEU A 469 -20.13 5.52 24.87
N THR A 470 -19.30 4.51 25.14
CA THR A 470 -19.77 3.27 25.78
C THR A 470 -20.37 3.58 27.15
N GLU A 471 -21.52 2.96 27.45
CA GLU A 471 -22.31 3.13 28.68
C GLU A 471 -22.91 4.53 28.91
N LEU A 472 -22.77 5.45 27.96
CA LEU A 472 -23.45 6.74 28.02
C LEU A 472 -24.86 6.65 27.43
N HIS A 473 -25.82 7.21 28.15
CA HIS A 473 -27.21 7.37 27.69
C HIS A 473 -27.64 8.81 27.87
N PHE A 474 -28.30 9.36 26.85
CA PHE A 474 -28.77 10.74 26.80
C PHE A 474 -30.29 10.75 26.66
N THR A 475 -30.93 11.70 27.33
CA THR A 475 -32.39 11.81 27.34
C THR A 475 -32.89 12.38 26.02
N THR A 476 -32.12 13.28 25.42
CA THR A 476 -32.46 13.97 24.19
C THR A 476 -31.32 13.88 23.17
N GLN A 477 -31.69 14.10 21.90
CA GLN A 477 -30.73 14.20 20.80
C GLN A 477 -29.81 15.42 20.93
N GLU A 478 -30.31 16.50 21.55
CA GLU A 478 -29.55 17.72 21.80
C GLU A 478 -28.43 17.48 22.82
N GLU A 479 -28.74 16.78 23.94
CA GLU A 479 -27.73 16.39 24.94
C GLU A 479 -26.61 15.53 24.34
N LEU A 480 -26.97 14.56 23.49
CA LEU A 480 -25.99 13.75 22.76
C LEU A 480 -25.14 14.62 21.82
N SER A 481 -25.80 15.53 21.09
CA SER A 481 -25.12 16.42 20.14
C SER A 481 -24.11 17.31 20.84
N ASP A 482 -24.49 17.93 21.95
CA ASP A 482 -23.62 18.78 22.76
C ASP A 482 -22.43 17.99 23.32
N HIS A 483 -22.67 16.76 23.80
CA HIS A 483 -21.60 15.91 24.30
C HIS A 483 -20.56 15.59 23.21
N ILE A 484 -21.00 15.19 22.02
CA ILE A 484 -20.10 14.87 20.90
C ILE A 484 -19.39 16.14 20.39
N ALA A 485 -20.09 17.28 20.31
CA ALA A 485 -19.48 18.55 19.91
C ALA A 485 -18.38 18.98 20.89
N ASN A 486 -18.62 18.86 22.20
CA ASN A 486 -17.63 19.14 23.23
C ASN A 486 -16.45 18.16 23.16
N TYR A 487 -16.72 16.87 22.97
CA TYR A 487 -15.68 15.85 22.77
C TYR A 487 -14.74 16.22 21.61
N ILE A 488 -15.31 16.58 20.45
CA ILE A 488 -14.53 16.98 19.26
C ILE A 488 -13.72 18.25 19.56
N SER A 489 -14.35 19.27 20.16
CA SER A 489 -13.70 20.53 20.55
C SER A 489 -12.49 20.30 21.46
N ASP A 490 -12.66 19.46 22.49
CA ASP A 490 -11.59 19.14 23.43
C ASP A 490 -10.46 18.35 22.76
N ARG A 491 -10.77 17.43 21.82
CA ARG A 491 -9.75 16.73 21.04
C ARG A 491 -8.97 17.66 20.11
N ILE A 492 -9.61 18.66 19.51
CA ILE A 492 -8.91 19.68 18.69
C ILE A 492 -7.95 20.49 19.57
N LYS A 493 -8.42 21.01 20.71
CA LYS A 493 -7.57 21.76 21.66
C LYS A 493 -6.42 20.91 22.18
N ARG A 494 -6.69 19.65 22.51
CA ARG A 494 -5.67 18.71 22.99
C ARG A 494 -4.61 18.43 21.93
N ALA A 495 -5.00 18.30 20.67
CA ALA A 495 -4.08 18.08 19.56
C ALA A 495 -3.19 19.31 19.24
N SER A 496 -3.54 20.51 19.69
CA SER A 496 -2.73 21.73 19.48
C SER A 496 -1.89 22.14 20.69
N ASP A 497 -2.03 21.48 21.84
CA ASP A 497 -1.35 21.85 23.08
C ASP A 497 -0.28 20.81 23.50
N PRO A 498 1.02 21.14 23.45
CA PRO A 498 2.12 20.25 23.81
C PRO A 498 2.10 19.74 25.26
N ARG A 499 1.31 20.35 26.17
CA ARG A 499 1.10 19.80 27.53
C ARG A 499 0.44 18.42 27.50
N TYR A 500 -0.14 18.05 26.36
CA TYR A 500 -0.72 16.74 26.12
C TYR A 500 0.19 15.80 25.31
N SER A 501 1.51 15.99 25.39
CA SER A 501 2.52 15.18 24.69
C SER A 501 2.39 13.66 24.84
N MET A 502 1.71 13.18 25.89
CA MET A 502 1.40 11.77 26.07
C MET A 502 0.57 11.17 24.92
N ASP A 503 -0.25 11.96 24.22
CA ASP A 503 -0.97 11.52 23.03
C ASP A 503 0.00 11.19 21.88
N GLN A 504 1.08 11.96 21.75
CA GLN A 504 2.14 11.69 20.77
C GLN A 504 2.88 10.40 21.11
N ALA A 505 3.17 10.16 22.39
CA ALA A 505 3.78 8.91 22.85
C ALA A 505 2.88 7.69 22.56
N VAL A 506 1.59 7.78 22.91
CA VAL A 506 0.59 6.73 22.60
C VAL A 506 0.51 6.49 21.09
N PHE A 507 0.48 7.55 20.27
CA PHE A 507 0.47 7.43 18.81
C PHE A 507 1.68 6.65 18.27
N PHE A 508 2.90 7.02 18.66
CA PHE A 508 4.10 6.36 18.13
C PHE A 508 4.26 4.93 18.66
N THR A 509 3.89 4.67 19.90
CA THR A 509 3.88 3.30 20.45
C THR A 509 2.85 2.43 19.73
N LEU A 510 1.64 2.95 19.49
CA LEU A 510 0.62 2.25 18.71
C LEU A 510 1.08 1.98 17.28
N LEU A 511 1.78 2.92 16.64
CA LEU A 511 2.33 2.75 15.30
C LEU A 511 3.37 1.62 15.24
N LYS A 512 4.28 1.55 16.22
CA LYS A 512 5.27 0.45 16.34
C LYS A 512 4.58 -0.90 16.50
N ILE A 513 3.60 -0.98 17.41
CA ILE A 513 2.85 -2.22 17.68
C ILE A 513 2.04 -2.62 16.45
N TYR A 514 1.41 -1.68 15.76
CA TYR A 514 0.63 -1.92 14.54
C TYR A 514 1.47 -2.62 13.47
N PHE A 515 2.66 -2.10 13.17
CA PHE A 515 3.56 -2.74 12.19
C PHE A 515 4.06 -4.10 12.66
N ARG A 516 4.38 -4.23 13.95
CA ARG A 516 4.84 -5.51 14.52
C ARG A 516 3.75 -6.58 14.50
N VAL A 517 2.50 -6.25 14.79
CA VAL A 517 1.38 -7.20 14.69
C VAL A 517 1.18 -7.68 13.26
N HIS A 518 1.28 -6.78 12.27
CA HIS A 518 1.18 -7.17 10.87
C HIS A 518 2.36 -8.05 10.41
N GLU A 519 3.58 -7.79 10.92
CA GLU A 519 4.72 -8.68 10.71
C GLU A 519 4.50 -10.09 11.27
N LEU A 520 3.98 -10.20 12.49
CA LEU A 520 3.67 -11.46 13.14
C LEU A 520 2.60 -12.24 12.35
N ALA A 521 1.60 -11.54 11.81
CA ALA A 521 0.60 -12.10 10.91
C ALA A 521 1.19 -12.64 9.61
N GLU A 522 2.13 -11.91 9.01
CA GLU A 522 2.87 -12.33 7.81
C GLU A 522 3.68 -13.61 8.05
N THR A 523 4.28 -13.72 9.23
CA THR A 523 5.17 -14.83 9.60
C THR A 523 4.46 -16.04 10.21
N GLY A 524 3.12 -16.01 10.27
CA GLY A 524 2.31 -17.17 10.70
C GLY A 524 2.18 -17.35 12.22
N HIS A 525 2.40 -16.30 13.01
CA HIS A 525 2.24 -16.34 14.46
C HIS A 525 0.77 -16.33 14.92
N PHE A 526 -0.19 -16.11 14.03
CA PHE A 526 -1.62 -16.11 14.37
C PHE A 526 -2.37 -17.22 13.63
N THR A 527 -3.40 -17.76 14.28
CA THR A 527 -4.36 -18.64 13.59
C THR A 527 -5.18 -17.83 12.59
N LEU A 528 -5.70 -18.48 11.54
CA LEU A 528 -6.57 -17.79 10.57
C LEU A 528 -7.83 -17.21 11.22
N ASN A 529 -8.38 -17.88 12.24
CA ASN A 529 -9.53 -17.36 12.99
C ASN A 529 -9.16 -16.05 13.73
N ASP A 530 -8.00 -16.02 14.37
CA ASP A 530 -7.54 -14.84 15.09
C ASP A 530 -7.23 -13.66 14.14
N LEU A 531 -6.63 -13.95 12.98
CA LEU A 531 -6.44 -12.96 11.91
C LEU A 531 -7.78 -12.32 11.51
N ARG A 532 -8.81 -13.14 11.26
CA ARG A 532 -10.13 -12.69 10.82
C ARG A 532 -10.89 -11.91 11.89
N GLU A 533 -10.98 -12.47 13.09
CA GLU A 533 -11.86 -11.96 14.13
C GLU A 533 -11.25 -10.78 14.86
N ASN A 534 -9.93 -10.81 15.07
CA ASN A 534 -9.26 -9.90 15.97
C ASN A 534 -8.22 -9.02 15.27
N ILE A 535 -7.38 -9.51 14.34
CA ILE A 535 -6.30 -8.68 13.73
C ILE A 535 -6.78 -7.77 12.60
N ASP A 536 -7.49 -8.29 11.60
CA ASP A 536 -7.93 -7.48 10.46
C ASP A 536 -8.99 -6.45 10.91
N ARG A 537 -9.68 -6.71 12.02
CA ARG A 537 -10.76 -5.85 12.52
C ARG A 537 -10.36 -4.96 13.69
N SER A 538 -9.64 -5.44 14.70
CA SER A 538 -9.49 -4.71 15.96
C SER A 538 -8.34 -3.67 15.93
N PRO A 539 -7.07 -4.07 15.76
CA PRO A 539 -5.94 -3.13 15.80
C PRO A 539 -5.97 -2.16 14.63
N HIS A 540 -6.40 -2.56 13.43
CA HIS A 540 -6.53 -1.64 12.30
C HIS A 540 -7.60 -0.55 12.54
N ASN A 541 -8.73 -0.89 13.17
CA ASN A 541 -9.77 0.10 13.50
C ASN A 541 -9.33 1.06 14.61
N LEU A 542 -8.61 0.56 15.62
CA LEU A 542 -8.03 1.39 16.68
C LEU A 542 -6.96 2.33 16.12
N PHE A 543 -6.03 1.76 15.34
CA PHE A 543 -4.99 2.52 14.64
C PHE A 543 -5.59 3.60 13.75
N SER A 544 -6.57 3.25 12.91
CA SER A 544 -7.20 4.23 12.02
C SER A 544 -7.85 5.38 12.80
N TYR A 545 -8.51 5.06 13.92
CA TYR A 545 -9.17 6.05 14.78
C TYR A 545 -8.19 7.01 15.49
N ILE A 546 -7.08 6.50 16.02
CA ILE A 546 -6.10 7.30 16.79
C ILE A 546 -5.06 7.96 15.89
N ALA A 547 -4.55 7.22 14.91
CA ALA A 547 -3.34 7.56 14.16
C ALA A 547 -3.63 8.09 12.75
N SER A 548 -4.75 7.71 12.13
CA SER A 548 -5.11 8.09 10.75
C SER A 548 -6.19 9.18 10.68
N GLY A 549 -6.27 10.00 11.72
CA GLY A 549 -7.17 11.14 11.84
C GLY A 549 -7.17 12.16 10.69
N PRO A 550 -8.25 12.95 10.52
CA PRO A 550 -8.26 14.06 9.58
C PRO A 550 -7.43 15.26 10.09
N PRO A 551 -7.11 16.22 9.21
CA PRO A 551 -6.58 17.53 9.62
C PRO A 551 -7.50 18.21 10.67
N PRO A 552 -6.96 18.89 11.70
CA PRO A 552 -7.78 19.52 12.74
C PRO A 552 -8.87 20.46 12.20
N ILE A 553 -8.55 21.23 11.17
CA ILE A 553 -9.50 22.14 10.50
C ILE A 553 -10.75 21.42 9.96
N ARG A 554 -10.66 20.14 9.57
CA ARG A 554 -11.84 19.36 9.13
C ARG A 554 -12.80 19.08 10.27
N LEU A 555 -12.31 18.94 11.49
CA LEU A 555 -13.17 18.79 12.66
C LEU A 555 -13.73 20.15 13.13
N GLU A 556 -13.00 21.25 12.94
CA GLU A 556 -13.55 22.60 13.15
C GLU A 556 -14.68 22.91 12.16
N GLN A 557 -14.52 22.53 10.90
CA GLN A 557 -15.57 22.57 9.86
C GLN A 557 -16.79 21.74 10.25
N LEU A 558 -16.58 20.51 10.73
CA LEU A 558 -17.66 19.65 11.24
C LEU A 558 -18.44 20.34 12.36
N LEU A 559 -17.76 20.99 13.32
CA LEU A 559 -18.41 21.73 14.40
C LEU A 559 -19.15 22.97 13.89
N ALA A 560 -18.64 23.66 12.87
CA ALA A 560 -19.32 24.78 12.23
C ALA A 560 -20.63 24.33 11.54
N LEU A 561 -20.60 23.20 10.85
CA LEU A 561 -21.78 22.60 10.21
C LEU A 561 -22.81 22.12 11.24
N ASN A 562 -22.36 21.58 12.37
CA ASN A 562 -23.26 21.22 13.47
C ASN A 562 -23.96 22.45 14.06
N ARG A 563 -23.23 23.55 14.32
CA ARG A 563 -23.83 24.82 14.75
C ARG A 563 -24.80 25.42 13.72
N ALA A 564 -24.50 25.25 12.43
CA ALA A 564 -25.38 25.68 11.34
C ALA A 564 -26.63 24.79 11.18
N GLY A 565 -26.75 23.69 11.93
CA GLY A 565 -27.90 22.78 11.85
C GLY A 565 -27.89 21.90 10.60
N LEU A 566 -26.74 21.72 9.94
CA LEU A 566 -26.61 20.88 8.75
C LEU A 566 -26.03 19.50 9.04
N VAL A 567 -25.40 19.31 10.21
CA VAL A 567 -24.88 18.02 10.67
C VAL A 567 -25.37 17.73 12.07
N HIS A 568 -25.98 16.56 12.25
CA HIS A 568 -26.51 16.05 13.52
C HIS A 568 -25.84 14.71 13.84
N PHE A 569 -25.59 14.44 15.13
CA PHE A 569 -24.90 13.22 15.55
C PHE A 569 -25.88 12.18 16.07
N LEU A 570 -25.96 11.01 15.42
CA LEU A 570 -26.80 9.88 15.82
C LEU A 570 -26.25 9.10 17.02
N GLY A 571 -24.93 9.14 17.27
CA GLY A 571 -24.29 8.43 18.39
C GLY A 571 -23.64 7.09 17.99
N PRO A 572 -23.27 6.26 19.00
CA PRO A 572 -22.58 4.99 18.82
C PRO A 572 -23.52 3.86 18.41
N ASP A 573 -22.93 2.74 17.97
CA ASP A 573 -23.60 1.49 17.63
C ASP A 573 -24.90 1.64 16.82
N ILE A 574 -24.86 2.52 15.81
CA ILE A 574 -26.04 2.78 15.01
C ILE A 574 -26.55 1.53 14.29
N ARG A 575 -27.88 1.40 14.25
CA ARG A 575 -28.58 0.35 13.52
C ARG A 575 -29.41 0.98 12.42
N ILE A 576 -29.23 0.48 11.20
CA ILE A 576 -30.00 0.91 10.05
C ILE A 576 -31.14 -0.08 9.84
N GLY A 577 -32.35 0.45 9.74
CA GLY A 577 -33.55 -0.27 9.35
C GLY A 577 -34.17 0.34 8.11
N ILE A 578 -35.26 -0.28 7.66
CA ILE A 578 -36.13 0.23 6.60
C ILE A 578 -37.57 0.00 7.06
N ASP A 579 -38.41 1.03 6.90
CA ASP A 579 -39.87 0.88 6.91
C ASP A 579 -40.44 1.05 5.48
N ASP A 580 -41.76 0.94 5.31
CA ASP A 580 -42.43 0.98 4.00
C ASP A 580 -42.09 2.21 3.13
N THR A 581 -41.50 3.28 3.68
CA THR A 581 -41.27 4.53 2.94
C THR A 581 -39.94 5.25 3.24
N HIS A 582 -39.15 4.79 4.21
CA HIS A 582 -37.93 5.45 4.66
C HIS A 582 -36.87 4.45 5.13
N PHE A 583 -35.60 4.87 5.01
CA PHE A 583 -34.55 4.33 5.85
C PHE A 583 -34.73 4.84 7.27
N THR A 584 -34.33 4.03 8.24
CA THR A 584 -34.38 4.39 9.64
C THR A 584 -33.04 4.19 10.33
N ALA A 585 -32.73 5.03 11.31
CA ALA A 585 -31.53 4.90 12.14
C ALA A 585 -31.85 5.05 13.63
N SER A 586 -31.27 4.18 14.45
CA SER A 586 -31.31 4.26 15.91
C SER A 586 -29.91 4.06 16.49
N SER A 587 -29.68 4.54 17.72
CA SER A 587 -28.42 4.38 18.47
C SER A 587 -28.70 3.78 19.85
N THR A 588 -27.70 3.16 20.46
CA THR A 588 -27.77 2.69 21.85
C THR A 588 -27.74 3.84 22.87
N ALA A 589 -27.24 5.02 22.48
CA ALA A 589 -27.06 6.15 23.39
C ALA A 589 -28.29 7.04 23.55
N THR A 590 -29.25 7.01 22.62
CA THR A 590 -30.47 7.82 22.66
C THR A 590 -31.72 7.00 22.36
N GLN A 591 -32.87 7.44 22.87
CA GLN A 591 -34.16 6.84 22.49
C GLN A 591 -34.70 7.49 21.22
N GLY A 592 -35.38 6.69 20.41
CA GLY A 592 -36.04 7.16 19.18
C GLY A 592 -35.36 6.69 17.91
N GLU A 593 -35.96 7.06 16.80
CA GLU A 593 -35.54 6.65 15.46
C GLU A 593 -35.61 7.85 14.53
N ILE A 594 -34.56 8.06 13.74
CA ILE A 594 -34.51 9.09 12.71
C ILE A 594 -34.85 8.46 11.38
N LYS A 595 -35.72 9.10 10.60
CA LYS A 595 -36.19 8.60 9.30
C LYS A 595 -35.73 9.52 8.17
N ALA A 596 -35.27 8.93 7.08
CA ALA A 596 -34.88 9.67 5.89
C ALA A 596 -35.17 8.88 4.62
N LYS A 597 -35.34 9.59 3.50
CA LYS A 597 -35.45 8.97 2.17
C LYS A 597 -34.09 8.68 1.52
N ALA A 598 -33.02 9.01 2.22
CA ALA A 598 -31.67 8.91 1.73
C ALA A 598 -30.73 8.31 2.78
N LEU A 599 -29.87 7.39 2.36
CA LEU A 599 -28.84 6.75 3.16
C LEU A 599 -27.51 6.76 2.40
N ILE A 600 -26.43 7.10 3.09
CA ILE A 600 -25.06 6.90 2.61
C ILE A 600 -24.28 6.06 3.61
N ASP A 601 -23.64 5.02 3.08
CA ASP A 601 -22.60 4.27 3.78
C ASP A 601 -21.24 4.93 3.53
N ALA A 602 -20.83 5.80 4.46
CA ALA A 602 -19.61 6.60 4.40
C ALA A 602 -18.40 5.82 4.95
N TYR A 603 -18.12 4.65 4.36
CA TYR A 603 -16.95 3.81 4.63
C TYR A 603 -16.60 2.98 3.38
N LEU A 604 -15.39 2.42 3.36
CA LEU A 604 -14.98 1.50 2.29
C LEU A 604 -15.60 0.12 2.50
N ALA A 605 -15.92 -0.56 1.41
CA ALA A 605 -16.32 -1.97 1.49
C ALA A 605 -15.23 -2.80 2.19
N SER A 606 -15.63 -3.86 2.89
CA SER A 606 -14.64 -4.75 3.52
C SER A 606 -13.85 -5.47 2.45
N ASP A 607 -12.53 -5.28 2.48
CA ASP A 607 -11.59 -5.94 1.56
C ASP A 607 -11.72 -7.47 1.66
N SER A 608 -11.95 -8.11 0.52
CA SER A 608 -11.92 -9.57 0.40
C SER A 608 -11.54 -9.95 -1.03
N ALA A 609 -10.46 -10.70 -1.19
CA ALA A 609 -9.98 -11.18 -2.47
C ALA A 609 -11.04 -12.02 -3.21
N SER A 610 -11.89 -12.75 -2.48
CA SER A 610 -13.01 -13.52 -3.06
C SER A 610 -14.18 -12.66 -3.54
N ALA A 611 -14.25 -11.40 -3.13
CA ALA A 611 -15.30 -10.46 -3.49
C ALA A 611 -14.77 -9.30 -4.34
N VAL A 612 -13.54 -9.36 -4.84
CA VAL A 612 -12.98 -8.30 -5.67
C VAL A 612 -13.78 -8.15 -6.96
N ASP A 613 -14.12 -6.92 -7.33
CA ASP A 613 -14.76 -6.60 -8.61
C ASP A 613 -13.70 -6.25 -9.66
N ASP A 614 -12.89 -7.24 -10.00
CA ASP A 614 -11.83 -7.13 -11.01
C ASP A 614 -11.82 -8.35 -11.92
N THR A 615 -12.06 -8.13 -13.22
CA THR A 615 -12.26 -9.23 -14.18
C THR A 615 -11.03 -10.12 -14.31
N LEU A 616 -9.82 -9.55 -14.32
CA LEU A 616 -8.58 -10.32 -14.42
C LEU A 616 -8.39 -11.23 -13.20
N LEU A 617 -8.47 -10.67 -12.00
CA LEU A 617 -8.28 -11.42 -10.76
C LEU A 617 -9.37 -12.47 -10.54
N GLN A 618 -10.63 -12.16 -10.88
CA GLN A 618 -11.72 -13.14 -10.85
C GLN A 618 -11.47 -14.30 -11.81
N ASN A 619 -11.01 -14.03 -13.03
CA ASN A 619 -10.69 -15.07 -14.01
C ASN A 619 -9.54 -15.96 -13.53
N LEU A 620 -8.48 -15.37 -12.95
CA LEU A 620 -7.36 -16.13 -12.37
C LEU A 620 -7.82 -16.98 -11.18
N LEU A 621 -8.71 -16.47 -10.33
CA LEU A 621 -9.25 -17.21 -9.19
C LEU A 621 -10.11 -18.39 -9.66
N GLN A 622 -10.97 -18.19 -10.66
CA GLN A 622 -11.79 -19.26 -11.25
C GLN A 622 -10.95 -20.33 -11.96
N ALA A 623 -9.83 -19.93 -12.56
CA ALA A 623 -8.89 -20.85 -13.20
C ALA A 623 -7.99 -21.61 -12.19
N GLY A 624 -8.00 -21.24 -10.91
CA GLY A 624 -7.11 -21.82 -9.90
C GLY A 624 -5.67 -21.32 -9.98
N GLU A 625 -5.40 -20.27 -10.75
CA GLU A 625 -4.08 -19.65 -10.91
C GLU A 625 -3.69 -18.74 -9.74
N VAL A 626 -4.68 -18.33 -8.95
CA VAL A 626 -4.50 -17.68 -7.65
C VAL A 626 -5.44 -18.32 -6.64
N THR A 627 -5.03 -18.34 -5.37
CA THR A 627 -5.83 -18.84 -4.25
C THR A 627 -5.98 -17.74 -3.21
N VAL A 628 -7.01 -17.86 -2.38
CA VAL A 628 -7.27 -16.95 -1.27
C VAL A 628 -7.28 -17.73 0.03
N GLU A 629 -7.07 -17.02 1.13
CA GLU A 629 -7.21 -17.59 2.48
C GLU A 629 -8.59 -18.26 2.64
N SER A 630 -8.62 -19.40 3.34
CA SER A 630 -9.86 -20.13 3.61
C SER A 630 -9.87 -20.68 5.04
N ILE A 631 -11.04 -20.63 5.68
CA ILE A 631 -11.26 -21.10 7.07
C ILE A 631 -12.49 -21.99 7.04
N ASP A 632 -12.38 -23.23 7.52
CA ASP A 632 -13.49 -24.20 7.60
C ASP A 632 -14.28 -24.34 6.27
N GLY A 633 -13.56 -24.31 5.14
CA GLY A 633 -14.15 -24.39 3.80
C GLY A 633 -14.85 -23.11 3.32
N SER A 634 -14.84 -22.03 4.10
CA SER A 634 -15.31 -20.70 3.68
C SER A 634 -14.16 -19.88 3.11
N ILE A 635 -14.27 -19.56 1.82
CA ILE A 635 -13.32 -18.73 1.07
C ILE A 635 -13.45 -17.26 1.52
N TRP A 636 -12.46 -16.74 2.24
CA TRP A 636 -12.46 -15.37 2.77
C TRP A 636 -11.04 -14.89 3.04
N GLY A 637 -10.72 -13.64 2.68
CA GLY A 637 -9.49 -12.99 3.10
C GLY A 637 -8.66 -12.46 1.95
N LYS A 638 -7.34 -12.67 2.00
CA LYS A 638 -6.37 -12.10 1.06
C LYS A 638 -5.89 -13.17 0.05
N PHE A 639 -5.40 -12.74 -1.10
CA PHE A 639 -4.70 -13.59 -2.07
C PHE A 639 -3.42 -14.14 -1.43
N LEU A 640 -3.21 -15.45 -1.57
CA LEU A 640 -2.02 -16.12 -1.06
C LEU A 640 -0.85 -15.94 -2.04
N VAL A 641 0.29 -15.56 -1.48
CA VAL A 641 1.56 -15.42 -2.20
C VAL A 641 2.70 -16.00 -1.36
N ASP A 642 3.81 -16.29 -2.00
CA ASP A 642 5.05 -16.61 -1.29
C ASP A 642 5.82 -15.36 -0.80
N GLY A 643 7.00 -15.55 -0.21
CA GLY A 643 7.80 -14.48 0.40
C GLY A 643 8.35 -13.41 -0.56
N ILE A 644 8.19 -13.58 -1.88
CA ILE A 644 8.56 -12.60 -2.90
C ILE A 644 7.36 -12.12 -3.73
N GLY A 645 6.16 -12.57 -3.40
CA GLY A 645 4.92 -12.15 -4.05
C GLY A 645 4.47 -13.01 -5.24
N ARG A 646 5.01 -14.23 -5.43
CA ARG A 646 4.47 -15.14 -6.45
C ARG A 646 3.12 -15.70 -5.99
N PRO A 647 2.06 -15.66 -6.81
CA PRO A 647 0.76 -16.18 -6.43
C PRO A 647 0.81 -17.69 -6.20
N ILE A 648 0.16 -18.13 -5.12
CA ILE A 648 -0.04 -19.54 -4.80
C ILE A 648 -1.30 -20.03 -5.53
N ARG A 649 -1.15 -21.05 -6.36
CA ARG A 649 -2.22 -21.72 -7.10
C ARG A 649 -2.99 -22.69 -6.22
N HIS A 650 -4.14 -23.14 -6.71
CA HIS A 650 -5.02 -24.07 -5.98
C HIS A 650 -4.34 -25.42 -5.69
N ASP A 651 -3.37 -25.83 -6.51
CA ASP A 651 -2.56 -27.04 -6.31
C ASP A 651 -1.39 -26.86 -5.34
N GLY A 652 -1.25 -25.67 -4.73
CA GLY A 652 -0.17 -25.31 -3.81
C GLY A 652 1.13 -24.87 -4.50
N THR A 653 1.20 -24.92 -5.83
CA THR A 653 2.39 -24.45 -6.57
C THR A 653 2.39 -22.93 -6.78
N THR A 654 3.53 -22.37 -7.15
CA THR A 654 3.65 -20.96 -7.56
C THR A 654 4.00 -20.84 -9.03
N HIS A 655 3.51 -19.80 -9.70
CA HIS A 655 3.99 -19.46 -11.05
C HIS A 655 5.35 -18.77 -10.99
N PRO A 656 6.38 -19.19 -11.75
CA PRO A 656 7.74 -18.63 -11.65
C PRO A 656 7.84 -17.16 -12.13
N SER A 657 7.01 -16.78 -13.11
CA SER A 657 7.04 -15.47 -13.77
C SER A 657 5.79 -14.59 -13.55
N ARG A 658 5.01 -14.84 -12.50
CA ARG A 658 3.88 -13.98 -12.14
C ARG A 658 4.08 -13.50 -10.71
N PHE A 659 3.77 -12.24 -10.47
CA PHE A 659 3.84 -11.61 -9.16
C PHE A 659 2.55 -10.86 -8.86
N LEU A 660 2.12 -10.85 -7.61
CA LEU A 660 0.92 -10.18 -7.15
C LEU A 660 1.23 -9.40 -5.86
N LEU A 661 1.06 -8.08 -5.91
CA LEU A 661 1.32 -7.18 -4.79
C LEU A 661 0.14 -6.23 -4.62
N GLY A 662 -0.47 -6.23 -3.44
CA GLY A 662 -1.80 -5.67 -3.26
C GLY A 662 -2.11 -5.47 -1.78
N PRO A 663 -2.90 -4.45 -1.38
CA PRO A 663 -3.56 -4.50 -0.07
C PRO A 663 -4.39 -5.78 0.12
N LEU A 664 -4.87 -6.39 -0.97
CA LEU A 664 -5.59 -7.67 -1.00
C LEU A 664 -4.69 -8.90 -0.95
N VAL A 665 -3.38 -8.77 -0.78
CA VAL A 665 -2.43 -9.89 -0.71
C VAL A 665 -2.10 -10.19 0.75
N SER A 666 -1.88 -11.46 1.12
CA SER A 666 -1.49 -11.81 2.49
C SER A 666 -0.19 -11.08 2.84
N GLY A 667 -0.21 -10.29 3.93
CA GLY A 667 0.88 -9.36 4.28
C GLY A 667 0.90 -8.01 3.56
N GLY A 668 0.05 -7.81 2.56
CA GLY A 668 0.00 -6.61 1.73
C GLY A 668 -0.44 -5.32 2.41
N GLY A 669 -1.13 -5.44 3.55
CA GLY A 669 -1.75 -4.31 4.26
C GLY A 669 -0.75 -3.32 4.87
N SER A 670 0.50 -3.76 5.10
CA SER A 670 1.56 -2.92 5.69
C SER A 670 2.41 -2.18 4.62
N GLU A 671 2.18 -2.45 3.34
CA GLU A 671 3.01 -1.98 2.21
C GLU A 671 2.42 -0.75 1.52
N ALA A 672 2.41 0.38 2.23
CA ALA A 672 2.10 1.66 1.59
C ALA A 672 3.11 1.94 0.46
N PRO A 673 2.65 2.37 -0.73
CA PRO A 673 3.53 2.60 -1.88
C PRO A 673 4.38 3.89 -1.77
N PHE A 674 4.13 4.70 -0.76
CA PHE A 674 4.93 5.85 -0.34
C PHE A 674 4.86 5.96 1.19
N SER A 675 5.88 6.57 1.79
CA SER A 675 6.05 6.59 3.26
C SER A 675 6.55 7.95 3.74
N ARG A 676 6.76 8.07 5.06
CA ARG A 676 7.49 9.20 5.65
C ARG A 676 8.99 9.10 5.34
N PRO A 677 9.65 10.20 4.97
CA PRO A 677 11.11 10.24 4.92
C PRO A 677 11.75 9.81 6.24
N GLY A 678 12.93 9.18 6.18
CA GLY A 678 13.67 8.74 7.36
C GLY A 678 13.03 7.56 8.11
N THR A 679 12.19 6.76 7.43
CA THR A 679 11.62 5.53 8.01
C THR A 679 12.01 4.30 7.20
N ASN A 680 12.34 3.20 7.91
CA ASN A 680 12.65 1.89 7.33
C ASN A 680 11.37 1.21 6.77
N ALA A 681 10.76 1.80 5.74
CA ALA A 681 9.43 1.43 5.26
C ALA A 681 9.44 0.14 4.44
N ARG A 682 8.59 -0.82 4.83
CA ARG A 682 8.45 -2.14 4.17
C ARG A 682 8.11 -2.07 2.68
N GLY A 683 7.31 -1.08 2.27
CA GLY A 683 6.96 -0.90 0.86
C GLY A 683 8.19 -0.69 -0.03
N PHE A 684 9.20 0.04 0.46
CA PHE A 684 10.46 0.25 -0.26
C PHE A 684 11.33 -1.01 -0.28
N GLN A 685 11.41 -1.73 0.85
CA GLN A 685 12.13 -3.00 0.93
C GLN A 685 11.58 -4.04 -0.05
N ARG A 686 10.24 -4.19 -0.12
CA ARG A 686 9.60 -5.14 -1.04
C ARG A 686 9.73 -4.72 -2.50
N ALA A 687 9.61 -3.43 -2.81
CA ALA A 687 9.88 -2.93 -4.15
C ALA A 687 11.32 -3.22 -4.60
N ASP A 688 12.29 -3.08 -3.69
CA ASP A 688 13.69 -3.40 -3.98
C ASP A 688 13.92 -4.89 -4.22
N ARG A 689 13.42 -5.74 -3.31
CA ARG A 689 13.52 -7.20 -3.42
C ARG A 689 12.92 -7.70 -4.73
N LEU A 690 11.73 -7.21 -5.09
CA LEU A 690 11.10 -7.59 -6.35
C LEU A 690 11.90 -7.08 -7.55
N ALA A 691 12.35 -5.82 -7.56
CA ALA A 691 13.14 -5.27 -8.66
C ALA A 691 14.43 -6.08 -8.90
N ARG A 692 15.12 -6.49 -7.84
CA ARG A 692 16.31 -7.34 -7.93
C ARG A 692 15.99 -8.73 -8.46
N LYS A 693 14.89 -9.34 -8.00
CA LYS A 693 14.42 -10.62 -8.52
C LYS A 693 14.09 -10.56 -10.02
N LEU A 694 13.43 -9.49 -10.47
CA LEU A 694 13.10 -9.25 -11.88
C LEU A 694 14.34 -9.04 -12.77
N LEU A 695 15.46 -8.62 -12.17
CA LEU A 695 16.75 -8.44 -12.85
C LEU A 695 17.68 -9.65 -12.71
N ASP A 696 17.22 -10.73 -12.05
CA ASP A 696 18.00 -11.93 -11.72
C ASP A 696 19.31 -11.63 -10.96
N LEU A 697 19.24 -10.68 -10.02
CA LEU A 697 20.40 -10.20 -9.24
C LEU A 697 20.58 -10.90 -7.89
N ASP A 698 19.70 -11.82 -7.54
CA ASP A 698 19.73 -12.52 -6.25
C ASP A 698 20.33 -13.92 -6.42
N GLU A 699 21.38 -14.23 -5.66
CA GLU A 699 21.85 -15.61 -5.44
C GLU A 699 20.78 -16.38 -4.63
N GLU A 700 20.52 -17.64 -4.98
CA GLU A 700 19.45 -18.52 -4.45
C GLU A 700 19.09 -18.27 -2.97
N LEU A 701 18.04 -17.46 -2.73
CA LEU A 701 17.35 -17.33 -1.44
C LEU A 701 16.13 -18.26 -1.44
N ASP A 702 16.33 -19.57 -1.30
CA ASP A 702 15.24 -20.56 -1.40
C ASP A 702 14.99 -21.39 -0.13
N THR A 703 15.54 -21.04 1.04
CA THR A 703 15.47 -21.94 2.22
C THR A 703 14.68 -21.50 3.45
N ASP A 704 14.40 -20.21 3.68
CA ASP A 704 13.93 -19.81 5.03
C ASP A 704 12.42 -19.50 5.17
N ILE A 705 11.62 -19.52 4.09
CA ILE A 705 10.18 -19.20 4.17
C ILE A 705 9.25 -20.39 3.84
N GLN A 706 9.77 -21.50 3.31
CA GLN A 706 8.96 -22.69 3.01
C GLN A 706 8.35 -23.35 4.27
N LEU A 707 8.91 -23.11 5.46
CA LEU A 707 8.42 -23.68 6.72
C LEU A 707 7.21 -22.91 7.31
N ALA A 708 6.94 -21.67 6.89
CA ALA A 708 5.85 -20.86 7.45
C ALA A 708 4.50 -21.01 6.68
N THR A 709 4.54 -21.45 5.42
CA THR A 709 3.33 -21.71 4.61
C THR A 709 2.83 -23.15 4.75
N ALA A 710 3.71 -24.12 5.03
CA ALA A 710 3.32 -25.52 5.24
C ALA A 710 2.41 -25.71 6.47
N SER A 711 2.49 -24.83 7.47
CA SER A 711 1.67 -24.84 8.69
C SER A 711 0.30 -24.16 8.53
N ARG A 712 -0.05 -23.65 7.33
CA ARG A 712 -1.38 -23.09 7.04
C ARG A 712 -2.35 -24.07 6.36
N HIS A 713 -1.93 -25.31 6.10
CA HIS A 713 -2.83 -26.37 5.67
C HIS A 713 -3.47 -27.04 6.89
N PRO A 714 -4.81 -27.08 6.98
CA PRO A 714 -5.47 -27.96 7.92
C PRO A 714 -5.35 -29.40 7.38
N ASP A 715 -4.79 -30.30 8.18
CA ASP A 715 -5.30 -31.67 8.22
C ASP A 715 -6.71 -31.66 8.83
#